data_AF-A0A5J6P6W4-F1
#
_entry.id   AF-A0A5J6P6W4-F1
#
_cell.length_a   1.000
_cell.length_b   1.000
_cell.length_c   1.000
_cell.angle_alpha   90.00
_cell.angle_beta   90.00
_cell.angle_gamma   90.00
#
_symmetry.space_group_name_H-M   'P 1'
#
loop_
_entity.id
_entity.type
_entity.pdbx_description
1 polymer ?
#
loop_
_entity_poly.entity_id
_entity_poly.type
_entity_poly.pdbx_seq_one_letter_code
_entity_poly.pdbx_strand_id
1 'polypeptide(L)'
;MKLPKLNRFRMAFCLSVFASVATQQAMAQTASCIYSVANEWNTGLTGSITITNTSNTAINGWSVNWQYTTNRISSSWNANLTGANPYTATNISWNGTIQPGQSANFGFQVNKNGGVAEKPQVTGSICSGVVVNSSVAASSVAPSSVAPSSIAISSTALSSIAASSTVATSKSSSVVASSMSSAVNAINLALAATASTSYVSSWETLAAVNDNSQPASSNDKSKGAYGNWNNPNSYQWVEYQWANPVTISSTEIYWFDDAGGVLTPTDAVLEYFNGSNWVAIGNLPLVINRFNTLVVPNVTTNRVRVRMLNTQQSTGILEWRVLGVNQTGALSSQSSSKISIASSVLTSSSRSSTISSVVSSSRSSVASSVVSSSVLNSSVRSSSSSSVAPQACVTPKADNVWAGSSCSTPPVNNCVAGNWVAPKDGGENGAPLRLESEHFAVYWKDGTNITTANAQAALTTLEGIWDSYFGAPIYFPQPYCTSSTKYKAAVHFDNEFPLWGGGWSRNGINYMGMWIGPGAANDPWGLAHEFMHGVQSTTQGFGDCGGAGCWIYESHANWMPHQLFNTNVHCSEMLPNMPHLYYGNTRDRYCNWQFFEFVKDKYCHSAVNNMWAYNAPAGQRDPWQKLMLSQNWNIEQLNDRFGEWAMHNVTWDYKDPDGADQGAVYRQNYGNLNADAGSYTARRLRLTQLESLDTNFAQNRRFVSPYYWAPQRWGYNVVQLFPETGATTITIKFRGVVQNGANSGWRWGLVSTNSSMTQSRYTELQRGTDGEISLCLTPGENVFLVVTATPTAYQKITWDNPGDGKAYPSIYRYPYMVEVQGAWPQGFKNGARDACPSGTVRHSNGGGCAPSGTPSTVYVGPYAKILGGSVTGSARIDNQATVINGTVSGGTVGALSLIGVASHPHHGASNFNVSGSAKVLGTFYPLGWFGNNQSASGTATLMGDLEFVSSGKSANTFYGFVADDWSGVTSATDITVAPPYIWRP
;
A
#
# COMPACT_ATOMS: atom_id res chain seq x y z
N MET A 1 59.52 -27.26 -29.45
CA MET A 1 60.77 -27.99 -29.12
C MET A 1 60.94 -28.03 -27.59
N LYS A 2 61.94 -28.74 -27.05
CA LYS A 2 62.11 -29.10 -25.62
C LYS A 2 62.04 -27.94 -24.60
N LEU A 3 61.51 -28.26 -23.41
CA LEU A 3 61.77 -27.57 -22.12
C LEU A 3 63.15 -27.94 -21.54
N PRO A 4 63.79 -27.01 -20.81
CA PRO A 4 64.32 -27.30 -19.46
C PRO A 4 63.91 -26.20 -18.43
N LYS A 5 63.79 -26.38 -17.09
CA LYS A 5 64.59 -27.08 -16.05
C LYS A 5 65.93 -26.40 -15.73
N LEU A 6 66.40 -26.22 -14.47
CA LEU A 6 65.81 -26.28 -13.11
C LEU A 6 66.84 -25.73 -12.07
N ASN A 7 66.48 -25.66 -10.77
CA ASN A 7 67.34 -25.63 -9.56
C ASN A 7 68.08 -24.33 -9.16
N ARG A 8 68.58 -24.16 -7.90
CA ARG A 8 68.13 -24.47 -6.50
C ARG A 8 69.35 -24.45 -5.53
N PHE A 9 69.28 -23.69 -4.42
CA PHE A 9 70.03 -23.91 -3.15
C PHE A 9 69.07 -23.57 -1.99
N ARG A 10 68.76 -24.44 -1.00
CA ARG A 10 69.55 -24.97 0.16
C ARG A 10 69.75 -23.91 1.26
N MET A 11 69.68 -24.18 2.58
CA MET A 11 69.33 -25.39 3.38
C MET A 11 69.07 -24.95 4.86
N ALA A 12 68.47 -25.71 5.79
CA ALA A 12 67.82 -27.04 5.74
C ALA A 12 66.43 -27.01 6.46
N PHE A 13 66.08 -27.66 7.59
CA PHE A 13 66.69 -28.61 8.55
C PHE A 13 65.62 -29.62 9.09
N CYS A 14 65.98 -30.46 10.05
CA CYS A 14 65.27 -31.62 10.61
C CYS A 14 64.51 -31.32 11.94
N LEU A 15 63.68 -32.19 12.58
CA LEU A 15 63.25 -33.58 12.31
C LEU A 15 61.92 -33.92 13.06
N SER A 16 61.04 -34.76 12.49
CA SER A 16 60.37 -35.92 13.14
C SER A 16 59.22 -36.47 12.26
N VAL A 17 58.79 -37.71 12.52
CA VAL A 17 57.93 -38.51 11.60
C VAL A 17 56.60 -38.87 12.27
N PHE A 18 55.49 -38.73 11.54
CA PHE A 18 54.27 -39.52 11.75
C PHE A 18 53.59 -39.86 10.42
N ALA A 19 52.76 -40.90 10.41
CA ALA A 19 52.26 -41.55 9.21
C ALA A 19 51.16 -40.75 8.47
N SER A 20 51.23 -40.74 7.14
CA SER A 20 50.20 -40.17 6.27
C SER A 20 48.98 -41.11 6.14
N VAL A 21 48.13 -41.11 7.16
CA VAL A 21 46.75 -41.59 7.01
C VAL A 21 46.04 -40.63 6.06
N ALA A 22 45.55 -41.12 4.92
CA ALA A 22 44.75 -40.33 4.00
C ALA A 22 43.35 -40.11 4.59
N THR A 23 43.18 -39.05 5.37
CA THR A 23 41.87 -38.64 5.89
C THR A 23 40.98 -38.19 4.73
N GLN A 24 39.82 -38.83 4.62
CA GLN A 24 38.77 -38.37 3.70
C GLN A 24 38.30 -36.99 4.18
N GLN A 25 38.53 -35.94 3.38
CA GLN A 25 37.93 -34.64 3.65
C GLN A 25 36.42 -34.75 3.44
N ALA A 26 35.65 -34.66 4.52
CA ALA A 26 34.21 -34.44 4.44
C ALA A 26 33.98 -33.08 3.76
N MET A 27 33.33 -33.09 2.59
CA MET A 27 32.95 -31.87 1.86
C MET A 27 31.94 -31.10 2.72
N ALA A 28 32.25 -29.84 3.03
CA ALA A 28 31.41 -29.01 3.88
C ALA A 28 30.06 -28.70 3.20
N GLN A 29 28.97 -28.83 3.95
CA GLN A 29 27.63 -28.44 3.53
C GLN A 29 27.58 -26.92 3.31
N THR A 30 27.31 -26.47 2.08
CA THR A 30 27.25 -25.03 1.76
C THR A 30 25.85 -24.44 1.93
N ALA A 31 24.79 -25.26 1.99
CA ALA A 31 23.43 -24.80 2.23
C ALA A 31 22.62 -25.69 3.18
N SER A 32 21.79 -25.06 4.02
CA SER A 32 20.68 -25.73 4.70
C SER A 32 19.53 -25.97 3.71
N CYS A 33 18.94 -27.16 3.70
CA CYS A 33 17.88 -27.53 2.76
C CYS A 33 16.69 -28.13 3.52
N ILE A 34 15.55 -27.42 3.50
CA ILE A 34 14.39 -27.74 4.35
C ILE A 34 13.16 -28.05 3.47
N TYR A 35 12.57 -29.22 3.67
CA TYR A 35 11.27 -29.59 3.08
C TYR A 35 10.10 -29.11 3.95
N SER A 36 9.15 -28.42 3.33
CA SER A 36 7.96 -27.87 3.99
C SER A 36 6.67 -28.31 3.29
N VAL A 37 5.57 -28.37 4.05
CA VAL A 37 4.21 -28.54 3.55
C VAL A 37 3.48 -27.22 3.78
N ALA A 38 3.05 -26.56 2.72
CA ALA A 38 2.45 -25.22 2.76
C ALA A 38 0.91 -25.27 2.80
N ASN A 39 0.30 -26.30 2.22
CA ASN A 39 -1.13 -26.59 2.33
C ASN A 39 -1.38 -28.10 2.11
N GLU A 40 -2.41 -28.68 2.70
CA GLU A 40 -2.72 -30.12 2.63
C GLU A 40 -4.23 -30.35 2.54
N TRP A 41 -4.64 -31.30 1.71
CA TRP A 41 -6.03 -31.77 1.59
C TRP A 41 -6.07 -33.31 1.47
N ASN A 42 -7.26 -33.87 1.29
CA ASN A 42 -7.48 -35.34 1.34
C ASN A 42 -6.67 -36.10 0.28
N THR A 43 -6.56 -35.57 -0.93
CA THR A 43 -5.95 -36.23 -2.12
C THR A 43 -4.63 -35.60 -2.57
N GLY A 44 -4.13 -34.58 -1.87
CA GLY A 44 -2.89 -33.92 -2.26
C GLY A 44 -2.39 -32.88 -1.26
N LEU A 45 -1.21 -32.33 -1.55
CA LEU A 45 -0.63 -31.22 -0.80
C LEU A 45 0.16 -30.29 -1.73
N THR A 46 0.43 -29.07 -1.26
CA THR A 46 1.46 -28.19 -1.81
C THR A 46 2.67 -28.27 -0.90
N GLY A 47 3.79 -28.74 -1.44
CA GLY A 47 5.09 -28.76 -0.79
C GLY A 47 6.02 -27.68 -1.33
N SER A 48 7.08 -27.38 -0.57
CA SER A 48 8.18 -26.55 -1.05
C SER A 48 9.50 -26.98 -0.41
N ILE A 49 10.62 -26.61 -1.06
CA ILE A 49 11.97 -26.77 -0.52
C ILE A 49 12.65 -25.41 -0.51
N THR A 50 13.14 -25.02 0.67
CA THR A 50 14.00 -23.84 0.87
C THR A 50 15.45 -24.28 0.94
N ILE A 51 16.32 -23.59 0.20
CA ILE A 51 17.78 -23.76 0.14
C ILE A 51 18.41 -22.47 0.64
N THR A 52 18.97 -22.46 1.85
CA THR A 52 19.61 -21.29 2.48
C THR A 52 21.13 -21.44 2.42
N ASN A 53 21.85 -20.52 1.79
CA ASN A 53 23.31 -20.56 1.75
C ASN A 53 23.90 -20.24 3.12
N THR A 54 24.52 -21.24 3.75
CA THR A 54 25.15 -21.17 5.08
C THR A 54 26.67 -20.93 5.01
N SER A 55 27.21 -20.68 3.81
CA SER A 55 28.63 -20.42 3.58
C SER A 55 28.93 -18.96 3.25
N ASN A 56 30.18 -18.53 3.44
CA ASN A 56 30.64 -17.17 3.17
C ASN A 56 30.93 -16.90 1.68
N THR A 57 30.62 -17.84 0.78
CA THR A 57 30.79 -17.71 -0.68
C THR A 57 29.45 -17.87 -1.39
N ALA A 58 29.26 -17.19 -2.52
CA ALA A 58 28.03 -17.33 -3.30
C ALA A 58 27.93 -18.72 -3.93
N ILE A 59 26.84 -19.44 -3.67
CA ILE A 59 26.47 -20.64 -4.41
C ILE A 59 26.04 -20.20 -5.81
N ASN A 60 26.61 -20.80 -6.85
CA ASN A 60 26.32 -20.46 -8.25
C ASN A 60 25.87 -21.72 -8.99
N GLY A 61 24.56 -21.86 -9.12
CA GLY A 61 23.88 -23.10 -9.51
C GLY A 61 23.60 -24.00 -8.29
N TRP A 62 22.45 -24.64 -8.27
CA TRP A 62 22.09 -25.61 -7.22
C TRP A 62 21.35 -26.83 -7.77
N SER A 63 21.49 -27.95 -7.07
CA SER A 63 20.84 -29.23 -7.37
C SER A 63 20.51 -29.95 -6.08
N VAL A 64 19.24 -30.32 -5.89
CA VAL A 64 18.75 -31.01 -4.69
C VAL A 64 17.89 -32.21 -5.07
N ASN A 65 17.90 -33.25 -4.23
CA ASN A 65 17.25 -34.53 -4.49
C ASN A 65 16.46 -35.01 -3.27
N TRP A 66 15.27 -35.58 -3.50
CA TRP A 66 14.45 -36.22 -2.47
C TRP A 66 13.62 -37.36 -3.07
N GLN A 67 13.08 -38.21 -2.22
CA GLN A 67 12.18 -39.29 -2.63
C GLN A 67 11.02 -39.45 -1.65
N TYR A 68 9.83 -39.64 -2.18
CA TYR A 68 8.67 -40.11 -1.44
C TYR A 68 8.64 -41.65 -1.41
N THR A 69 7.98 -42.20 -0.41
CA THR A 69 7.62 -43.62 -0.33
C THR A 69 6.44 -43.89 -1.25
N THR A 70 5.32 -43.18 -1.04
CA THR A 70 4.04 -43.44 -1.73
C THR A 70 3.57 -42.27 -2.58
N ASN A 71 3.74 -41.03 -2.11
CA ASN A 71 3.29 -39.82 -2.78
C ASN A 71 4.03 -39.57 -4.11
N ARG A 72 3.46 -38.77 -5.01
CA ARG A 72 4.07 -38.39 -6.31
C ARG A 72 3.81 -36.93 -6.64
N ILE A 73 4.80 -36.25 -7.23
CA ILE A 73 4.66 -34.87 -7.71
C ILE A 73 3.84 -34.86 -9.01
N SER A 74 2.90 -33.93 -9.10
CA SER A 74 2.04 -33.71 -10.27
C SER A 74 2.31 -32.37 -10.99
N SER A 75 2.88 -31.38 -10.31
CA SER A 75 3.37 -30.14 -10.93
C SER A 75 4.47 -29.48 -10.08
N SER A 76 5.26 -28.59 -10.67
CA SER A 76 6.33 -27.84 -9.97
C SER A 76 6.57 -26.47 -10.59
N TRP A 77 7.03 -25.53 -9.77
CA TRP A 77 7.38 -24.16 -10.18
C TRP A 77 8.66 -23.69 -9.48
N ASN A 78 9.30 -22.67 -10.06
CA ASN A 78 10.58 -22.08 -9.63
C ASN A 78 11.79 -23.03 -9.63
N ALA A 79 11.68 -24.23 -10.22
CA ALA A 79 12.79 -25.17 -10.43
C ALA A 79 12.60 -25.98 -11.71
N ASN A 80 13.71 -26.44 -12.28
CA ASN A 80 13.71 -27.49 -13.28
C ASN A 80 13.63 -28.85 -12.56
N LEU A 81 12.44 -29.43 -12.48
CA LEU A 81 12.21 -30.74 -11.87
C LEU A 81 12.44 -31.86 -12.89
N THR A 82 13.14 -32.90 -12.47
CA THR A 82 13.42 -34.12 -13.24
C THR A 82 13.29 -35.37 -12.37
N GLY A 83 13.18 -36.54 -12.99
CA GLY A 83 12.91 -37.80 -12.31
C GLY A 83 11.41 -38.05 -12.07
N ALA A 84 11.08 -39.28 -11.67
CA ALA A 84 9.71 -39.77 -11.47
C ALA A 84 9.48 -40.34 -10.06
N ASN A 85 10.26 -39.85 -9.09
CA ASN A 85 10.57 -40.44 -7.79
C ASN A 85 11.69 -41.52 -7.84
N PRO A 86 12.92 -41.25 -7.37
CA PRO A 86 13.40 -40.00 -6.78
C PRO A 86 13.26 -38.80 -7.72
N TYR A 87 13.25 -37.61 -7.13
CA TYR A 87 13.14 -36.33 -7.82
C TYR A 87 14.42 -35.53 -7.65
N THR A 88 14.81 -34.83 -8.72
CA THR A 88 15.96 -33.93 -8.76
C THR A 88 15.49 -32.58 -9.26
N ALA A 89 15.68 -31.53 -8.45
CA ALA A 89 15.38 -30.15 -8.81
C ALA A 89 16.67 -29.35 -8.94
N THR A 90 16.81 -28.65 -10.07
CA THR A 90 17.87 -27.66 -10.28
C THR A 90 17.29 -26.26 -10.47
N ASN A 91 18.16 -25.25 -10.31
CA ASN A 91 17.76 -23.86 -10.45
C ASN A 91 17.25 -23.51 -11.86
N ILE A 92 16.49 -22.43 -11.94
CA ILE A 92 16.19 -21.70 -13.17
C ILE A 92 17.05 -20.42 -13.23
N SER A 93 16.88 -19.62 -14.28
CA SER A 93 17.81 -18.52 -14.62
C SER A 93 17.94 -17.43 -13.55
N TRP A 94 16.88 -17.13 -12.80
CA TRP A 94 16.85 -16.03 -11.83
C TRP A 94 17.15 -16.43 -10.37
N ASN A 95 17.15 -17.73 -10.04
CA ASN A 95 17.42 -18.22 -8.68
C ASN A 95 18.67 -19.10 -8.56
N GLY A 96 19.52 -19.13 -9.59
CA GLY A 96 20.76 -19.91 -9.59
C GLY A 96 21.83 -19.42 -8.61
N THR A 97 21.96 -18.11 -8.42
CA THR A 97 22.96 -17.55 -7.49
C THR A 97 22.34 -17.25 -6.13
N ILE A 98 22.83 -17.92 -5.08
CA ILE A 98 22.43 -17.68 -3.69
C ILE A 98 23.62 -17.07 -2.94
N GLN A 99 23.50 -15.79 -2.57
CA GLN A 99 24.51 -15.08 -1.78
C GLN A 99 24.58 -15.62 -0.33
N PRO A 100 25.69 -15.42 0.41
CA PRO A 100 25.80 -15.78 1.82
C PRO A 100 24.60 -15.29 2.65
N GLY A 101 23.98 -16.19 3.43
CA GLY A 101 22.79 -15.91 4.24
C GLY A 101 21.47 -15.74 3.47
N GLN A 102 21.49 -15.71 2.14
CA GLN A 102 20.28 -15.66 1.31
C GLN A 102 19.71 -17.07 1.07
N SER A 103 18.47 -17.13 0.56
CA SER A 103 17.79 -18.40 0.25
C SER A 103 17.14 -18.40 -1.13
N ALA A 104 17.11 -19.57 -1.77
CA ALA A 104 16.18 -19.88 -2.87
C ALA A 104 15.05 -20.77 -2.34
N ASN A 105 13.84 -20.64 -2.91
CA ASN A 105 12.74 -21.56 -2.64
C ASN A 105 12.06 -21.96 -3.95
N PHE A 106 11.63 -23.22 -4.02
CA PHE A 106 10.79 -23.72 -5.10
C PHE A 106 9.66 -24.61 -4.55
N GLY A 107 8.57 -24.71 -5.30
CA GLY A 107 7.34 -25.38 -4.87
C GLY A 107 6.85 -26.43 -5.84
N PHE A 108 6.03 -27.34 -5.34
CA PHE A 108 5.48 -28.46 -6.10
C PHE A 108 4.15 -28.95 -5.52
N GLN A 109 3.26 -29.38 -6.41
CA GLN A 109 2.01 -30.03 -6.05
C GLN A 109 2.23 -31.55 -6.00
N VAL A 110 1.69 -32.19 -4.98
CA VAL A 110 1.89 -33.61 -4.70
C VAL A 110 0.54 -34.29 -4.59
N ASN A 111 0.36 -35.37 -5.34
CA ASN A 111 -0.79 -36.26 -5.19
C ASN A 111 -0.53 -37.19 -4.00
N LYS A 112 -1.47 -37.24 -3.06
CA LYS A 112 -1.43 -38.09 -1.86
C LYS A 112 -2.27 -39.34 -2.03
N ASN A 113 -1.71 -40.49 -1.67
CA ASN A 113 -2.42 -41.78 -1.70
C ASN A 113 -3.19 -42.05 -0.39
N GLY A 114 -3.95 -41.06 0.09
CA GLY A 114 -4.83 -41.17 1.28
C GLY A 114 -4.15 -41.17 2.65
N GLY A 115 -2.82 -41.16 2.72
CA GLY A 115 -2.06 -41.08 3.97
C GLY A 115 -1.83 -39.64 4.49
N VAL A 116 -1.06 -39.53 5.58
CA VAL A 116 -0.53 -38.25 6.10
C VAL A 116 0.52 -37.68 5.12
N ALA A 117 0.68 -36.36 5.06
CA ALA A 117 1.74 -35.71 4.30
C ALA A 117 3.15 -36.25 4.63
N GLU A 118 3.76 -36.92 3.65
CA GLU A 118 5.17 -37.30 3.69
C GLU A 118 6.08 -36.05 3.67
N LYS A 119 7.08 -36.04 4.57
CA LYS A 119 8.12 -34.99 4.68
C LYS A 119 9.51 -35.60 4.46
N PRO A 120 9.89 -35.89 3.20
CA PRO A 120 11.15 -36.56 2.90
C PRO A 120 12.36 -35.65 3.15
N GLN A 121 13.51 -36.27 3.42
CA GLN A 121 14.78 -35.56 3.60
C GLN A 121 15.28 -35.01 2.25
N VAL A 122 15.82 -33.79 2.28
CA VAL A 122 16.42 -33.14 1.11
C VAL A 122 17.92 -33.38 1.13
N THR A 123 18.43 -33.98 0.05
CA THR A 123 19.84 -34.33 -0.14
C THR A 123 20.39 -33.59 -1.37
N GLY A 124 21.69 -33.70 -1.63
CA GLY A 124 22.34 -33.05 -2.78
C GLY A 124 23.69 -32.45 -2.41
N SER A 125 24.46 -32.05 -3.42
CA SER A 125 25.86 -31.59 -3.26
C SER A 125 26.04 -30.39 -2.35
N ILE A 126 25.00 -29.56 -2.18
CA ILE A 126 24.99 -28.42 -1.26
C ILE A 126 24.29 -28.71 0.07
N CYS A 127 23.47 -29.76 0.15
CA CYS A 127 22.50 -30.00 1.24
C CYS A 127 22.97 -31.00 2.30
N SER A 128 23.90 -31.90 2.00
CA SER A 128 24.29 -32.95 2.95
C SER A 128 25.69 -33.50 2.70
N GLY A 129 26.58 -33.37 3.69
CA GLY A 129 27.87 -34.09 3.73
C GLY A 129 27.69 -35.50 4.32
N VAL A 130 27.17 -36.45 3.54
CA VAL A 130 27.02 -37.86 3.97
C VAL A 130 28.05 -38.74 3.28
N VAL A 131 28.80 -39.51 4.07
CA VAL A 131 29.78 -40.49 3.57
C VAL A 131 29.03 -41.71 3.01
N VAL A 132 28.87 -41.76 1.69
CA VAL A 132 28.42 -42.98 1.00
C VAL A 132 29.58 -43.96 0.92
N ASN A 133 29.57 -44.99 1.78
CA ASN A 133 30.55 -46.05 1.71
C ASN A 133 30.26 -46.94 0.49
N SER A 134 31.24 -47.08 -0.42
CA SER A 134 31.00 -47.56 -1.79
C SER A 134 31.09 -49.08 -1.96
N SER A 135 30.18 -49.69 -2.73
CA SER A 135 30.40 -51.01 -3.33
C SER A 135 29.55 -51.27 -4.59
N VAL A 136 30.20 -51.22 -5.77
CA VAL A 136 29.89 -51.90 -7.06
C VAL A 136 28.50 -51.69 -7.72
N ALA A 137 28.30 -51.76 -9.05
CA ALA A 137 29.16 -51.99 -10.22
C ALA A 137 28.76 -51.06 -11.39
N ALA A 138 29.41 -51.18 -12.57
CA ALA A 138 29.26 -50.24 -13.70
C ALA A 138 28.66 -50.86 -14.99
N SER A 139 28.05 -50.01 -15.84
CA SER A 139 27.81 -50.14 -17.31
C SER A 139 27.30 -48.77 -17.80
N SER A 140 27.90 -48.08 -18.80
CA SER A 140 27.73 -48.23 -20.27
C SER A 140 26.25 -48.23 -20.73
N VAL A 141 25.83 -47.53 -21.79
CA VAL A 141 26.50 -47.15 -23.06
C VAL A 141 26.04 -45.75 -23.58
N ALA A 142 26.76 -45.19 -24.57
CA ALA A 142 26.36 -44.05 -25.44
C ALA A 142 25.79 -44.60 -26.79
N PRO A 143 25.66 -43.87 -27.94
CA PRO A 143 25.82 -42.44 -28.27
C PRO A 143 24.43 -41.80 -28.62
N SER A 144 24.12 -40.88 -29.56
CA SER A 144 24.73 -40.32 -30.80
C SER A 144 24.16 -38.93 -31.16
N SER A 145 24.67 -38.31 -32.24
CA SER A 145 24.24 -37.03 -32.83
C SER A 145 24.05 -37.12 -34.35
N VAL A 146 23.25 -36.22 -34.96
CA VAL A 146 23.40 -35.75 -36.36
C VAL A 146 22.83 -34.32 -36.52
N ALA A 147 23.35 -33.54 -37.48
CA ALA A 147 22.80 -32.25 -37.94
C ALA A 147 22.05 -32.42 -39.29
N PRO A 148 21.39 -31.36 -39.82
CA PRO A 148 21.98 -30.54 -40.90
C PRO A 148 21.91 -29.01 -40.60
N SER A 149 22.87 -28.16 -40.97
CA SER A 149 23.40 -27.76 -42.31
C SER A 149 22.59 -26.63 -42.97
N SER A 150 23.30 -25.67 -43.56
CA SER A 150 22.77 -24.39 -44.06
C SER A 150 22.74 -24.28 -45.60
N ILE A 151 21.89 -23.38 -46.09
CA ILE A 151 21.92 -22.85 -47.47
C ILE A 151 21.80 -21.32 -47.39
N ALA A 152 22.47 -20.61 -48.30
CA ALA A 152 22.36 -19.16 -48.47
C ALA A 152 22.45 -18.81 -49.96
N ILE A 153 21.89 -17.65 -50.37
CA ILE A 153 22.50 -16.61 -51.23
C ILE A 153 21.43 -15.67 -51.84
N SER A 154 21.83 -14.39 -51.97
CA SER A 154 21.28 -13.30 -52.79
C SER A 154 19.91 -12.69 -52.49
N SER A 155 19.97 -11.37 -52.26
CA SER A 155 18.90 -10.39 -52.31
C SER A 155 18.91 -9.60 -53.63
N THR A 156 17.75 -9.10 -54.06
CA THR A 156 17.63 -7.87 -54.88
C THR A 156 16.53 -6.99 -54.29
N ALA A 157 16.67 -5.66 -54.37
CA ALA A 157 15.92 -4.71 -53.54
C ALA A 157 15.32 -3.54 -54.34
N LEU A 158 14.32 -2.89 -53.74
CA LEU A 158 13.85 -1.50 -53.90
C LEU A 158 12.93 -1.23 -52.67
N SER A 159 13.32 -0.38 -51.72
CA SER A 159 12.95 1.06 -51.61
C SER A 159 11.46 1.27 -51.20
N SER A 160 11.11 2.17 -50.27
CA SER A 160 11.77 3.44 -49.90
C SER A 160 11.55 3.95 -48.46
N ILE A 161 12.60 4.59 -47.91
CA ILE A 161 12.60 5.74 -46.97
C ILE A 161 11.90 5.63 -45.60
N ALA A 162 12.72 5.44 -44.56
CA ALA A 162 12.78 6.31 -43.37
C ALA A 162 14.22 6.26 -42.80
N ALA A 163 14.75 7.36 -42.27
CA ALA A 163 16.19 7.48 -41.95
C ALA A 163 16.58 7.02 -40.53
N SER A 164 17.87 6.73 -40.31
CA SER A 164 18.40 6.27 -39.01
C SER A 164 19.90 6.57 -38.84
N SER A 165 20.30 6.99 -37.62
CA SER A 165 21.66 6.88 -37.05
C SER A 165 21.57 7.23 -35.55
N THR A 166 21.74 6.37 -34.53
CA THR A 166 22.51 5.12 -34.26
C THR A 166 23.99 5.32 -33.87
N VAL A 167 24.57 4.30 -33.18
CA VAL A 167 25.87 4.23 -32.46
C VAL A 167 25.77 4.66 -30.97
N ALA A 168 26.14 3.86 -29.96
CA ALA A 168 26.67 2.48 -29.92
C ALA A 168 26.21 1.69 -28.66
N THR A 169 26.52 0.38 -28.65
CA THR A 169 26.03 -0.61 -27.67
C THR A 169 26.98 -0.89 -26.49
N SER A 170 26.41 -1.18 -25.31
CA SER A 170 26.97 -2.19 -24.39
C SER A 170 25.84 -2.96 -23.68
N LYS A 171 26.05 -4.25 -23.40
CA LYS A 171 25.04 -5.16 -22.83
C LYS A 171 25.17 -5.25 -21.32
N SER A 172 24.05 -5.34 -20.60
CA SER A 172 23.71 -6.48 -19.71
C SER A 172 22.33 -6.30 -19.09
N SER A 173 21.63 -7.41 -18.85
CA SER A 173 20.27 -7.42 -18.27
C SER A 173 20.26 -8.21 -16.96
N SER A 174 19.62 -7.67 -15.93
CA SER A 174 19.33 -8.40 -14.69
C SER A 174 18.03 -7.89 -14.06
N VAL A 175 16.91 -8.54 -14.41
CA VAL A 175 15.64 -8.37 -13.68
C VAL A 175 15.74 -9.07 -12.33
N VAL A 176 15.49 -8.33 -11.25
CA VAL A 176 15.37 -8.87 -9.89
C VAL A 176 13.89 -9.12 -9.60
N ALA A 177 13.52 -10.37 -9.35
CA ALA A 177 12.17 -10.75 -8.93
C ALA A 177 12.10 -10.78 -7.40
N SER A 178 11.23 -9.95 -6.80
CA SER A 178 11.03 -9.86 -5.35
C SER A 178 9.69 -10.46 -4.93
N SER A 179 9.73 -11.64 -4.32
CA SER A 179 8.56 -12.26 -3.66
C SER A 179 8.48 -11.80 -2.19
N MET A 180 7.40 -11.14 -1.79
CA MET A 180 7.18 -10.73 -0.40
C MET A 180 6.30 -11.73 0.37
N SER A 181 6.66 -11.98 1.62
CA SER A 181 5.82 -12.67 2.61
C SER A 181 5.16 -11.63 3.51
N SER A 182 3.88 -11.79 3.80
CA SER A 182 3.12 -10.86 4.64
C SER A 182 3.69 -10.73 6.05
N ALA A 183 3.76 -9.50 6.57
CA ALA A 183 4.09 -9.21 7.96
C ALA A 183 2.90 -8.55 8.68
N VAL A 184 2.66 -8.96 9.92
CA VAL A 184 1.70 -8.30 10.82
C VAL A 184 2.44 -7.20 11.58
N ASN A 185 1.81 -6.04 11.80
CA ASN A 185 2.42 -4.96 12.59
C ASN A 185 2.74 -5.44 14.01
N ALA A 186 4.03 -5.65 14.27
CA ALA A 186 4.55 -6.22 15.51
C ALA A 186 5.01 -5.11 16.47
N ILE A 187 4.48 -5.11 17.69
CA ILE A 187 4.85 -4.17 18.77
C ILE A 187 5.98 -4.75 19.63
N ASN A 188 6.77 -3.89 20.28
CA ASN A 188 7.76 -4.34 21.27
C ASN A 188 7.07 -4.79 22.57
N LEU A 189 6.85 -6.09 22.68
CA LEU A 189 6.22 -6.76 23.81
C LEU A 189 7.06 -6.70 25.09
N ALA A 190 8.40 -6.56 24.97
CA ALA A 190 9.32 -6.56 26.12
C ALA A 190 8.99 -5.46 27.15
N LEU A 191 8.44 -4.33 26.71
CA LEU A 191 8.06 -3.20 27.56
C LEU A 191 6.87 -3.50 28.49
N ALA A 192 6.13 -4.58 28.23
CA ALA A 192 5.03 -5.08 29.04
C ALA A 192 5.38 -6.38 29.79
N ALA A 193 6.65 -6.81 29.75
CA ALA A 193 7.14 -8.01 30.42
C ALA A 193 7.76 -7.70 31.79
N THR A 194 7.61 -8.62 32.73
CA THR A 194 8.50 -8.71 33.89
C THR A 194 9.77 -9.42 33.47
N ALA A 195 10.91 -8.74 33.60
CA ALA A 195 12.23 -9.33 33.38
C ALA A 195 12.68 -10.14 34.61
N SER A 196 13.32 -11.28 34.38
CA SER A 196 14.05 -12.07 35.38
C SER A 196 15.35 -12.62 34.80
N THR A 197 16.27 -13.13 35.63
CA THR A 197 17.59 -13.61 35.20
C THR A 197 18.11 -14.71 36.12
N SER A 198 19.06 -15.52 35.63
CA SER A 198 19.89 -16.40 36.45
C SER A 198 20.77 -15.63 37.45
N TYR A 199 21.31 -14.48 37.02
CA TYR A 199 22.24 -13.67 37.81
C TYR A 199 22.35 -12.26 37.20
N VAL A 200 22.54 -11.22 38.02
CA VAL A 200 22.97 -9.88 37.58
C VAL A 200 23.98 -9.32 38.58
N SER A 201 25.03 -8.67 38.09
CA SER A 201 26.09 -8.08 38.93
C SER A 201 25.58 -6.87 39.72
N SER A 202 26.10 -6.64 40.93
CA SER A 202 25.55 -5.66 41.89
C SER A 202 25.71 -4.18 41.51
N TRP A 203 26.42 -3.89 40.42
CA TRP A 203 26.57 -2.56 39.81
C TRP A 203 25.92 -2.47 38.42
N GLU A 204 25.16 -3.50 38.02
CA GLU A 204 24.44 -3.59 36.75
C GLU A 204 22.95 -3.75 37.01
N THR A 205 22.13 -3.56 35.97
CA THR A 205 20.68 -3.51 36.13
C THR A 205 19.97 -4.36 35.10
N LEU A 206 19.10 -5.25 35.60
CA LEU A 206 18.21 -6.03 34.76
C LEU A 206 17.20 -5.14 34.01
N ALA A 207 16.86 -3.96 34.53
CA ALA A 207 15.91 -3.05 33.89
C ALA A 207 16.43 -2.47 32.55
N ALA A 208 17.73 -2.55 32.26
CA ALA A 208 18.28 -2.11 30.99
C ALA A 208 17.87 -3.01 29.80
N VAL A 209 17.43 -4.26 30.02
CA VAL A 209 17.11 -5.12 28.88
C VAL A 209 15.80 -4.74 28.17
N ASN A 210 14.88 -4.01 28.83
CA ASN A 210 13.59 -3.63 28.27
C ASN A 210 13.20 -2.17 28.54
N ASP A 211 14.16 -1.24 28.51
CA ASP A 211 13.91 0.20 28.66
C ASP A 211 13.58 0.91 27.32
N ASN A 212 13.62 0.18 26.20
CA ASN A 212 13.45 0.69 24.84
C ASN A 212 14.60 1.59 24.34
N SER A 213 15.79 1.46 24.93
CA SER A 213 16.98 2.23 24.53
C SER A 213 17.48 1.92 23.12
N GLN A 214 18.37 2.80 22.62
CA GLN A 214 19.03 2.68 21.32
C GLN A 214 20.54 2.85 21.52
N PRO A 215 21.28 1.78 21.88
CA PRO A 215 22.70 1.89 22.19
C PRO A 215 23.54 2.29 20.96
N ALA A 216 24.44 3.25 21.13
CA ALA A 216 25.33 3.73 20.05
C ALA A 216 26.51 2.76 19.76
N SER A 217 26.86 1.92 20.73
CA SER A 217 27.89 0.87 20.60
C SER A 217 27.65 -0.24 21.63
N SER A 218 28.34 -1.38 21.51
CA SER A 218 28.27 -2.46 22.49
C SER A 218 28.89 -2.13 23.86
N ASN A 219 29.54 -0.97 24.03
CA ASN A 219 30.00 -0.47 25.33
C ASN A 219 29.24 0.81 25.76
N ASP A 220 28.09 1.10 25.15
CA ASP A 220 27.26 2.25 25.51
C ASP A 220 26.41 1.96 26.75
N LYS A 221 26.98 2.20 27.93
CA LYS A 221 26.28 2.08 29.22
C LYS A 221 25.46 3.33 29.60
N SER A 222 25.16 4.25 28.67
CA SER A 222 24.46 5.52 28.97
C SER A 222 23.01 5.35 29.46
N LYS A 223 22.43 4.16 29.28
CA LYS A 223 21.13 3.74 29.83
C LYS A 223 21.23 2.63 30.89
N GLY A 224 22.46 2.34 31.33
CA GLY A 224 22.78 1.15 32.10
C GLY A 224 23.18 -0.01 31.19
N ALA A 225 23.32 -1.20 31.78
CA ALA A 225 23.55 -2.46 31.09
C ALA A 225 23.09 -3.60 32.01
N TYR A 226 22.68 -4.72 31.41
CA TYR A 226 22.68 -6.01 32.09
C TYR A 226 24.00 -6.74 31.83
N GLY A 227 24.57 -7.33 32.88
CA GLY A 227 25.68 -8.26 32.79
C GLY A 227 25.71 -9.18 34.00
N ASN A 228 26.46 -10.27 33.89
CA ASN A 228 26.46 -11.37 34.88
C ASN A 228 27.85 -11.74 35.42
N TRP A 229 28.77 -10.78 35.49
CA TRP A 229 30.09 -10.96 36.13
C TRP A 229 29.92 -11.49 37.58
N ASN A 230 30.60 -12.54 38.05
CA ASN A 230 31.70 -13.30 37.43
C ASN A 230 31.29 -14.77 37.21
N ASN A 231 30.59 -15.05 36.11
CA ASN A 231 30.08 -16.40 35.78
C ASN A 231 30.61 -16.94 34.42
N PRO A 232 31.94 -16.94 34.18
CA PRO A 232 32.52 -17.35 32.90
C PRO A 232 32.30 -18.83 32.60
N ASN A 233 32.25 -19.17 31.31
CA ASN A 233 32.05 -20.53 30.81
C ASN A 233 30.82 -21.26 31.40
N SER A 234 29.76 -20.50 31.69
CA SER A 234 28.48 -21.01 32.19
C SER A 234 27.31 -20.48 31.37
N TYR A 235 26.23 -21.26 31.26
CA TYR A 235 24.99 -20.76 30.65
C TYR A 235 24.23 -19.87 31.62
N GLN A 236 24.14 -18.59 31.28
CA GLN A 236 23.33 -17.59 31.95
C GLN A 236 22.08 -17.29 31.10
N TRP A 237 21.03 -16.76 31.70
CA TRP A 237 19.80 -16.44 30.97
C TRP A 237 19.12 -15.17 31.46
N VAL A 238 18.45 -14.48 30.54
CA VAL A 238 17.50 -13.40 30.82
C VAL A 238 16.16 -13.80 30.24
N GLU A 239 15.09 -13.65 31.02
CA GLU A 239 13.74 -14.11 30.71
C GLU A 239 12.73 -12.97 30.80
N TYR A 240 11.81 -12.92 29.83
CA TYR A 240 10.58 -12.14 29.90
C TYR A 240 9.39 -13.03 30.20
N GLN A 241 8.63 -12.65 31.23
CA GLN A 241 7.32 -13.21 31.54
C GLN A 241 6.23 -12.14 31.35
N TRP A 242 5.17 -12.49 30.64
CA TRP A 242 3.94 -11.71 30.54
C TRP A 242 2.83 -12.31 31.40
N ALA A 243 1.90 -11.47 31.86
CA ALA A 243 0.71 -11.92 32.60
C ALA A 243 -0.24 -12.77 31.73
N ASN A 244 -0.32 -12.46 30.43
CA ASN A 244 -1.12 -13.17 29.42
C ASN A 244 -0.21 -13.67 28.29
N PRO A 245 -0.58 -14.74 27.55
CA PRO A 245 0.16 -15.17 26.37
C PRO A 245 0.23 -14.09 25.28
N VAL A 246 1.43 -13.94 24.71
CA VAL A 246 1.74 -13.08 23.58
C VAL A 246 2.18 -13.94 22.39
N THR A 247 2.05 -13.45 21.16
CA THR A 247 2.50 -14.17 19.95
C THR A 247 3.64 -13.43 19.29
N ILE A 248 4.82 -14.06 19.25
CA ILE A 248 6.11 -13.45 18.93
C ILE A 248 6.49 -13.78 17.48
N SER A 249 6.78 -12.76 16.67
CA SER A 249 7.16 -12.88 15.26
C SER A 249 8.65 -12.63 15.01
N SER A 250 9.32 -11.85 15.87
CA SER A 250 10.79 -11.69 15.84
C SER A 250 11.33 -11.16 17.17
N THR A 251 12.64 -11.09 17.28
CA THR A 251 13.35 -10.44 18.40
C THR A 251 14.54 -9.64 17.89
N GLU A 252 14.92 -8.59 18.60
CA GLU A 252 16.13 -7.80 18.36
C GLU A 252 16.95 -7.75 19.65
N ILE A 253 18.24 -8.05 19.60
CA ILE A 253 19.12 -8.00 20.79
C ILE A 253 20.41 -7.23 20.53
N TYR A 254 20.79 -6.39 21.48
CA TYR A 254 22.03 -5.62 21.46
C TYR A 254 22.94 -6.13 22.59
N TRP A 255 24.07 -6.72 22.23
CA TRP A 255 25.01 -7.30 23.19
C TRP A 255 25.85 -6.23 23.87
N PHE A 256 26.03 -6.38 25.19
CA PHE A 256 26.99 -5.60 25.98
C PHE A 256 28.35 -6.28 25.94
N ASP A 257 29.40 -5.51 25.65
CA ASP A 257 30.79 -5.94 25.56
C ASP A 257 31.70 -4.80 26.09
N ASP A 258 32.35 -5.01 27.22
CA ASP A 258 33.28 -4.05 27.84
C ASP A 258 34.75 -4.27 27.42
N ALA A 259 34.99 -5.21 26.49
CA ALA A 259 36.32 -5.71 26.11
C ALA A 259 37.17 -6.24 27.30
N GLY A 260 36.52 -6.63 28.40
CA GLY A 260 37.16 -7.02 29.66
C GLY A 260 36.44 -8.17 30.38
N GLY A 261 35.61 -7.84 31.38
CA GLY A 261 34.95 -8.81 32.26
C GLY A 261 33.59 -9.31 31.76
N VAL A 262 32.97 -8.59 30.82
CA VAL A 262 31.68 -8.93 30.22
C VAL A 262 31.79 -8.79 28.70
N LEU A 263 31.72 -9.91 28.00
CA LEU A 263 31.91 -9.99 26.56
C LEU A 263 30.64 -10.48 25.85
N THR A 264 30.57 -10.23 24.54
CA THR A 264 29.58 -10.81 23.64
C THR A 264 29.54 -12.35 23.80
N PRO A 265 28.36 -12.99 23.81
CA PRO A 265 28.30 -14.45 23.92
C PRO A 265 29.03 -15.17 22.79
N THR A 266 29.55 -16.36 23.08
CA THR A 266 30.05 -17.34 22.09
C THR A 266 28.96 -18.31 21.63
N ASP A 267 27.91 -18.49 22.44
CA ASP A 267 26.64 -19.11 22.06
C ASP A 267 25.47 -18.29 22.63
N ALA A 268 24.39 -18.16 21.88
CA ALA A 268 23.14 -17.58 22.37
C ALA A 268 21.93 -18.16 21.60
N VAL A 269 20.93 -18.60 22.36
CA VAL A 269 19.71 -19.25 21.85
C VAL A 269 18.49 -18.57 22.44
N LEU A 270 17.53 -18.22 21.59
CA LEU A 270 16.19 -17.81 22.00
C LEU A 270 15.34 -19.06 22.28
N GLU A 271 14.74 -19.13 23.46
CA GLU A 271 13.91 -20.25 23.90
C GLU A 271 12.53 -19.76 24.37
N TYR A 272 11.46 -20.50 24.09
CA TYR A 272 10.12 -20.25 24.66
C TYR A 272 9.73 -21.33 25.66
N PHE A 273 8.89 -20.96 26.62
CA PHE A 273 8.24 -21.94 27.49
C PHE A 273 6.96 -22.45 26.84
N ASN A 274 6.81 -23.77 26.74
CA ASN A 274 5.65 -24.42 26.11
C ASN A 274 4.56 -24.85 27.14
N GLY A 275 4.69 -24.44 28.40
CA GLY A 275 3.84 -24.88 29.52
C GLY A 275 4.49 -25.92 30.42
N SER A 276 5.52 -26.64 29.95
CA SER A 276 6.26 -27.63 30.77
C SER A 276 7.78 -27.57 30.58
N ASN A 277 8.27 -27.24 29.39
CA ASN A 277 9.69 -27.24 29.04
C ASN A 277 10.08 -25.96 28.29
N TRP A 278 11.38 -25.65 28.33
CA TRP A 278 12.01 -24.68 27.44
C TRP A 278 12.31 -25.33 26.09
N VAL A 279 11.94 -24.66 25.01
CA VAL A 279 12.11 -25.14 23.63
C VAL A 279 12.84 -24.07 22.83
N ALA A 280 13.93 -24.45 22.16
CA ALA A 280 14.70 -23.55 21.31
C ALA A 280 13.92 -23.13 20.06
N ILE A 281 13.94 -21.83 19.77
CA ILE A 281 13.32 -21.22 18.59
C ILE A 281 14.37 -20.98 17.50
N GLY A 282 15.57 -20.54 17.89
CA GLY A 282 16.70 -20.32 17.00
C GLY A 282 17.89 -19.67 17.70
N ASN A 283 19.05 -19.74 17.05
CA ASN A 283 20.28 -19.10 17.54
C ASN A 283 20.26 -17.60 17.21
N LEU A 284 20.74 -16.77 18.13
CA LEU A 284 20.80 -15.32 17.97
C LEU A 284 22.13 -14.92 17.30
N PRO A 285 22.14 -13.96 16.35
CA PRO A 285 23.38 -13.42 15.81
C PRO A 285 24.20 -12.69 16.89
N LEU A 286 25.53 -12.80 16.80
CA LEU A 286 26.49 -12.40 17.84
C LEU A 286 27.35 -11.20 17.41
N VAL A 287 26.74 -10.20 16.77
CA VAL A 287 27.46 -9.05 16.18
C VAL A 287 27.39 -7.83 17.11
N ILE A 288 28.56 -7.28 17.46
CA ILE A 288 28.68 -6.06 18.26
C ILE A 288 28.25 -4.80 17.51
N ASN A 289 27.99 -3.72 18.26
CA ASN A 289 27.67 -2.38 17.76
C ASN A 289 26.42 -2.29 16.88
N ARG A 290 25.45 -3.20 17.08
CA ARG A 290 24.14 -3.19 16.41
C ARG A 290 23.11 -4.04 17.15
N PHE A 291 21.84 -3.85 16.79
CA PHE A 291 20.81 -4.86 16.98
C PHE A 291 21.05 -6.09 16.09
N ASN A 292 20.85 -7.25 16.69
CA ASN A 292 20.89 -8.58 16.09
C ASN A 292 19.46 -9.12 16.01
N THR A 293 18.92 -9.25 14.80
CA THR A 293 17.52 -9.63 14.59
C THR A 293 17.40 -11.13 14.32
N LEU A 294 16.47 -11.81 14.99
CA LEU A 294 16.05 -13.17 14.70
C LEU A 294 14.53 -13.18 14.42
N VAL A 295 14.14 -13.55 13.21
CA VAL A 295 12.73 -13.75 12.83
C VAL A 295 12.32 -15.18 13.21
N VAL A 296 11.11 -15.34 13.76
CA VAL A 296 10.63 -16.61 14.31
C VAL A 296 9.22 -16.95 13.81
N PRO A 297 8.85 -18.24 13.74
CA PRO A 297 7.56 -18.66 13.20
C PRO A 297 6.40 -18.47 14.21
N ASN A 298 6.00 -17.22 14.45
CA ASN A 298 4.80 -16.80 15.19
C ASN A 298 4.51 -17.64 16.45
N VAL A 299 5.41 -17.58 17.43
CA VAL A 299 5.36 -18.43 18.63
C VAL A 299 4.48 -17.80 19.70
N THR A 300 3.36 -18.46 20.05
CA THR A 300 2.51 -18.03 21.18
C THR A 300 3.02 -18.61 22.50
N THR A 301 3.30 -17.76 23.48
CA THR A 301 3.76 -18.14 24.83
C THR A 301 3.53 -17.00 25.83
N ASN A 302 3.55 -17.28 27.14
CA ASN A 302 3.64 -16.25 28.17
C ASN A 302 5.08 -16.05 28.70
N ARG A 303 6.08 -16.82 28.25
CA ARG A 303 7.48 -16.71 28.69
C ARG A 303 8.48 -17.01 27.57
N VAL A 304 9.46 -16.13 27.37
CA VAL A 304 10.66 -16.39 26.54
C VAL A 304 11.93 -16.04 27.29
N ARG A 305 13.04 -16.70 26.96
CA ARG A 305 14.36 -16.35 27.48
C ARG A 305 15.43 -16.38 26.39
N VAL A 306 16.45 -15.56 26.58
CA VAL A 306 17.75 -15.73 25.94
C VAL A 306 18.59 -16.58 26.88
N ARG A 307 19.03 -17.76 26.44
CA ARG A 307 20.09 -18.53 27.09
C ARG A 307 21.40 -18.29 26.35
N MET A 308 22.44 -17.88 27.08
CA MET A 308 23.70 -17.40 26.49
C MET A 308 24.90 -17.86 27.31
N LEU A 309 26.05 -17.99 26.63
CA LEU A 309 27.32 -18.47 27.16
C LEU A 309 28.46 -17.72 26.48
N ASN A 310 29.44 -17.24 27.24
CA ASN A 310 30.78 -16.96 26.73
C ASN A 310 31.76 -17.95 27.41
N THR A 311 32.60 -18.62 26.62
CA THR A 311 33.50 -19.68 27.10
C THR A 311 34.73 -19.18 27.86
N GLN A 312 34.93 -17.86 27.98
CA GLN A 312 36.11 -17.24 28.59
C GLN A 312 35.76 -16.19 29.66
N GLN A 313 34.68 -15.43 29.48
CA GLN A 313 34.23 -14.34 30.35
C GLN A 313 32.72 -14.42 30.60
N SER A 314 32.16 -13.47 31.35
CA SER A 314 30.70 -13.31 31.51
C SER A 314 30.04 -12.70 30.27
N THR A 315 28.69 -12.71 30.22
CA THR A 315 27.90 -12.12 29.13
C THR A 315 27.00 -10.96 29.57
N GLY A 316 26.60 -10.11 28.63
CA GLY A 316 25.72 -8.98 28.90
C GLY A 316 24.85 -8.54 27.72
N ILE A 317 23.87 -7.69 28.01
CA ILE A 317 22.84 -7.16 27.10
C ILE A 317 22.65 -5.67 27.40
N LEU A 318 22.58 -4.84 26.36
CA LEU A 318 22.23 -3.41 26.47
C LEU A 318 20.75 -3.12 26.23
N GLU A 319 20.08 -3.91 25.38
CA GLU A 319 18.63 -3.86 25.10
C GLU A 319 18.23 -5.19 24.43
N TRP A 320 17.05 -5.71 24.75
CA TRP A 320 16.47 -6.91 24.15
C TRP A 320 14.97 -6.74 23.91
N ARG A 321 14.59 -6.60 22.64
CA ARG A 321 13.21 -6.41 22.17
C ARG A 321 12.60 -7.71 21.71
N VAL A 322 11.31 -7.87 21.95
CA VAL A 322 10.52 -9.00 21.46
C VAL A 322 9.35 -8.44 20.67
N LEU A 323 9.35 -8.64 19.36
CA LEU A 323 8.35 -8.08 18.46
C LEU A 323 7.22 -9.10 18.23
N GLY A 324 5.97 -8.67 18.41
CA GLY A 324 4.81 -9.53 18.21
C GLY A 324 3.48 -8.85 18.52
N VAL A 325 2.48 -9.62 18.95
CA VAL A 325 1.14 -9.12 19.33
C VAL A 325 0.68 -9.69 20.66
N ASN A 326 -0.01 -8.87 21.46
CA ASN A 326 -0.68 -9.31 22.70
C ASN A 326 -1.97 -10.07 22.37
N GLN A 327 -2.31 -11.11 23.14
CA GLN A 327 -3.70 -11.60 23.18
C GLN A 327 -4.45 -10.96 24.36
N THR A 328 -5.62 -10.38 24.09
CA THR A 328 -6.47 -9.72 25.10
C THR A 328 -7.75 -10.51 25.34
N GLY A 329 -7.95 -11.00 26.58
CA GLY A 329 -9.19 -11.66 26.96
C GLY A 329 -9.34 -11.82 28.49
N ALA A 330 -10.49 -11.38 29.00
CA ALA A 330 -10.94 -11.43 30.40
C ALA A 330 -10.22 -10.55 31.43
N LEU A 331 -10.99 -10.09 32.42
CA LEU A 331 -10.56 -9.25 33.56
C LEU A 331 -10.59 -10.07 34.85
N SER A 332 -9.63 -9.81 35.76
CA SER A 332 -9.78 -10.07 37.19
C SER A 332 -9.30 -8.85 37.98
N SER A 333 -10.12 -8.34 38.89
CA SER A 333 -9.88 -7.12 39.65
C SER A 333 -9.25 -7.39 41.03
N GLN A 334 -8.88 -6.29 41.73
CA GLN A 334 -8.20 -6.19 43.04
C GLN A 334 -6.66 -6.09 42.99
N SER A 335 -5.99 -5.24 43.80
CA SER A 335 -6.48 -4.06 44.56
C SER A 335 -5.29 -3.16 44.93
N SER A 336 -5.38 -1.85 44.69
CA SER A 336 -4.32 -0.89 45.02
C SER A 336 -4.72 0.02 46.20
N SER A 337 -4.34 -0.38 47.40
CA SER A 337 -4.60 0.39 48.63
C SER A 337 -3.59 1.52 48.84
N LYS A 338 -4.11 2.75 48.91
CA LYS A 338 -3.58 3.97 49.57
C LYS A 338 -2.11 3.97 50.05
N ILE A 339 -1.35 4.98 49.63
CA ILE A 339 -0.48 5.76 50.52
C ILE A 339 -0.76 7.26 50.28
N SER A 340 -0.71 8.04 51.35
CA SER A 340 -0.97 9.49 51.37
C SER A 340 0.30 10.28 51.63
N ILE A 341 0.43 11.48 51.04
CA ILE A 341 1.43 12.48 51.42
C ILE A 341 0.70 13.74 51.90
N ALA A 342 1.19 14.34 52.98
CA ALA A 342 0.58 15.49 53.64
C ALA A 342 1.28 16.81 53.26
N SER A 343 0.57 17.93 53.42
CA SER A 343 1.08 19.27 53.11
C SER A 343 1.70 19.98 54.32
N SER A 344 2.69 20.82 54.04
CA SER A 344 3.10 21.98 54.86
C SER A 344 3.20 23.21 53.93
N VAL A 345 2.38 24.26 54.10
CA VAL A 345 2.61 25.43 55.01
C VAL A 345 3.70 26.34 54.40
N LEU A 346 3.42 27.58 53.92
CA LEU A 346 2.65 28.69 54.54
C LEU A 346 2.19 29.78 53.50
N THR A 347 1.09 30.51 53.81
CA THR A 347 0.69 31.91 53.38
C THR A 347 0.89 32.39 51.92
N SER A 348 0.04 33.21 51.27
CA SER A 348 -1.31 33.81 51.49
C SER A 348 -1.69 34.55 50.17
N SER A 349 -2.72 35.37 49.92
CA SER A 349 -3.89 35.96 50.62
C SER A 349 -4.82 36.52 49.49
N SER A 350 -6.08 36.93 49.63
CA SER A 350 -7.16 36.81 50.63
C SER A 350 -8.47 37.40 50.02
N ARG A 351 -9.60 37.41 50.76
CA ARG A 351 -10.96 37.93 50.38
C ARG A 351 -11.70 37.12 49.31
N SER A 352 -13.03 36.99 49.25
CA SER A 352 -14.24 37.27 50.07
C SER A 352 -15.41 37.07 49.07
N SER A 353 -16.66 36.66 49.36
CA SER A 353 -17.39 36.39 50.61
C SER A 353 -18.63 35.51 50.33
N THR A 354 -19.03 34.67 51.29
CA THR A 354 -20.39 34.55 51.93
C THR A 354 -21.65 34.72 51.03
N ILE A 355 -22.66 33.82 51.05
CA ILE A 355 -23.74 33.72 52.08
C ILE A 355 -24.57 32.40 52.02
N SER A 356 -25.18 32.06 53.17
CA SER A 356 -26.27 31.15 53.59
C SER A 356 -27.38 30.71 52.57
N SER A 357 -28.34 29.79 52.83
CA SER A 357 -29.00 29.37 54.10
C SER A 357 -29.77 28.02 54.06
N VAL A 358 -29.81 27.29 55.21
CA VAL A 358 -31.01 26.82 56.00
C VAL A 358 -32.18 26.11 55.27
N VAL A 359 -32.57 24.82 55.46
CA VAL A 359 -32.96 23.98 56.65
C VAL A 359 -34.40 24.28 57.17
N SER A 360 -35.38 23.38 57.43
CA SER A 360 -35.56 21.91 57.64
C SER A 360 -37.01 21.49 57.23
N SER A 361 -37.65 20.30 57.39
CA SER A 361 -37.40 18.86 57.73
C SER A 361 -38.68 18.05 57.26
N SER A 362 -39.34 17.02 57.83
CA SER A 362 -39.27 16.17 59.07
C SER A 362 -40.24 14.95 59.01
N ARG A 363 -39.86 13.77 59.57
CA ARG A 363 -40.70 12.59 59.96
C ARG A 363 -41.44 11.80 58.84
N SER A 364 -41.72 10.49 58.89
CA SER A 364 -42.06 9.56 60.00
C SER A 364 -41.57 8.10 59.77
N SER A 365 -41.92 7.16 60.67
CA SER A 365 -41.40 5.78 60.79
C SER A 365 -42.43 4.66 60.53
N VAL A 366 -41.94 3.42 60.34
CA VAL A 366 -42.34 2.14 61.01
C VAL A 366 -41.65 0.94 60.31
N ALA A 367 -41.48 -0.20 61.01
CA ALA A 367 -40.75 -1.40 60.53
C ALA A 367 -41.64 -2.66 60.45
N SER A 368 -41.19 -3.69 59.73
CA SER A 368 -41.61 -5.11 59.83
C SER A 368 -40.62 -6.04 59.12
N SER A 369 -40.67 -7.36 59.36
CA SER A 369 -39.57 -8.28 59.03
C SER A 369 -39.97 -9.76 58.84
N VAL A 370 -39.10 -10.50 58.12
CA VAL A 370 -38.97 -11.98 58.01
C VAL A 370 -40.12 -12.77 57.37
N VAL A 371 -39.78 -13.75 56.50
CA VAL A 371 -40.22 -15.17 56.48
C VAL A 371 -39.47 -15.91 55.34
N SER A 372 -39.35 -17.24 55.42
CA SER A 372 -38.37 -18.06 54.68
C SER A 372 -38.99 -19.16 53.79
N SER A 373 -38.14 -19.84 53.02
CA SER A 373 -38.37 -21.14 52.32
C SER A 373 -39.27 -21.09 51.07
N SER A 374 -39.15 -21.98 50.08
CA SER A 374 -38.70 -23.38 50.13
C SER A 374 -38.05 -23.86 48.81
N VAL A 375 -37.55 -25.11 48.79
CA VAL A 375 -36.91 -25.77 47.64
C VAL A 375 -37.90 -26.63 46.87
N LEU A 376 -37.86 -26.59 45.53
CA LEU A 376 -38.33 -27.69 44.68
C LEU A 376 -37.42 -27.85 43.45
N ASN A 377 -37.22 -29.09 43.03
CA ASN A 377 -36.23 -29.49 42.01
C ASN A 377 -36.94 -30.12 40.81
N SER A 378 -36.60 -29.70 39.59
CA SER A 378 -37.06 -30.35 38.35
C SER A 378 -36.07 -30.17 37.20
N SER A 379 -36.14 -31.07 36.21
CA SER A 379 -34.96 -31.49 35.46
C SER A 379 -34.81 -30.87 34.07
N VAL A 380 -33.58 -30.45 33.76
CA VAL A 380 -32.85 -30.68 32.49
C VAL A 380 -33.62 -30.43 31.17
N ARG A 381 -33.24 -29.34 30.48
CA ARG A 381 -32.44 -29.50 29.25
C ARG A 381 -31.60 -28.26 28.94
N SER A 382 -30.37 -28.48 28.49
CA SER A 382 -29.40 -27.44 28.17
C SER A 382 -29.33 -27.17 26.66
N SER A 383 -29.27 -25.89 26.31
CA SER A 383 -28.85 -25.41 24.98
C SER A 383 -28.11 -24.08 25.17
N SER A 384 -26.86 -24.15 25.62
CA SER A 384 -26.04 -22.99 25.96
C SER A 384 -25.45 -22.32 24.72
N SER A 385 -26.21 -21.39 24.13
CA SER A 385 -25.62 -20.38 23.23
C SER A 385 -24.73 -19.45 24.05
N SER A 386 -23.41 -19.61 23.94
CA SER A 386 -22.42 -18.77 24.63
C SER A 386 -22.40 -17.36 24.05
N SER A 387 -23.22 -16.47 24.62
CA SER A 387 -23.21 -15.04 24.29
C SER A 387 -21.90 -14.40 24.75
N VAL A 388 -21.03 -14.08 23.80
CA VAL A 388 -19.86 -13.23 24.05
C VAL A 388 -20.34 -11.87 24.57
N ALA A 389 -19.70 -11.35 25.62
CA ALA A 389 -20.05 -10.04 26.16
C ALA A 389 -19.81 -8.95 25.10
N PRO A 390 -20.71 -7.96 24.92
CA PRO A 390 -20.54 -6.93 23.91
C PRO A 390 -19.23 -6.17 24.07
N GLN A 391 -18.47 -6.00 22.98
CA GLN A 391 -17.30 -5.14 22.95
C GLN A 391 -17.73 -3.71 23.24
N ALA A 392 -17.15 -3.10 24.29
CA ALA A 392 -17.44 -1.73 24.66
C ALA A 392 -17.19 -0.78 23.48
N CYS A 393 -18.08 0.20 23.29
CA CYS A 393 -17.97 1.13 22.17
C CYS A 393 -16.75 2.05 22.34
N VAL A 394 -16.15 2.41 21.21
CA VAL A 394 -15.04 3.36 21.11
C VAL A 394 -15.62 4.74 20.87
N THR A 395 -15.32 5.69 21.75
CA THR A 395 -15.60 7.11 21.51
C THR A 395 -14.65 7.63 20.43
N PRO A 396 -15.14 8.11 19.28
CA PRO A 396 -14.27 8.61 18.22
C PRO A 396 -13.62 9.94 18.65
N LYS A 397 -12.34 10.08 18.32
CA LYS A 397 -11.48 11.22 18.69
C LYS A 397 -11.29 12.14 17.48
N ALA A 398 -11.11 13.44 17.68
CA ALA A 398 -10.57 14.26 16.59
C ALA A 398 -9.12 13.78 16.30
N ASP A 399 -8.80 13.53 15.03
CA ASP A 399 -7.41 13.48 14.58
C ASP A 399 -7.10 14.88 14.05
N ASN A 400 -6.42 15.65 14.89
CA ASN A 400 -5.98 17.00 14.60
C ASN A 400 -4.45 17.10 14.65
N VAL A 401 -3.74 15.98 14.56
CA VAL A 401 -2.28 15.93 14.56
C VAL A 401 -1.78 16.15 13.14
N TRP A 402 -1.92 17.41 12.71
CA TRP A 402 -1.28 17.98 11.53
C TRP A 402 0.10 18.50 11.92
N ALA A 403 1.01 18.63 10.95
CA ALA A 403 2.38 19.08 11.21
C ALA A 403 2.41 20.51 11.76
N GLY A 404 1.65 21.43 11.15
CA GLY A 404 1.56 22.83 11.60
C GLY A 404 2.93 23.47 11.83
N SER A 405 3.08 24.21 12.93
CA SER A 405 4.34 24.85 13.34
C SER A 405 5.48 23.89 13.72
N SER A 406 5.29 22.56 13.67
CA SER A 406 6.41 21.61 13.75
C SER A 406 7.16 21.46 12.42
N CYS A 407 6.63 22.01 11.32
CA CYS A 407 7.36 22.15 10.06
C CYS A 407 8.54 23.11 10.22
N SER A 408 9.70 22.55 10.53
CA SER A 408 10.97 23.26 10.47
C SER A 408 11.18 23.84 9.07
N THR A 409 11.50 25.13 9.00
CA THR A 409 12.08 25.68 7.79
C THR A 409 13.37 24.90 7.48
N PRO A 410 13.51 24.31 6.28
CA PRO A 410 14.78 23.75 5.86
C PRO A 410 15.86 24.84 5.96
N PRO A 411 17.12 24.50 6.26
CA PRO A 411 18.21 25.46 6.14
C PRO A 411 18.20 26.01 4.72
N VAL A 412 18.18 27.34 4.60
CA VAL A 412 18.05 28.08 3.33
C VAL A 412 18.93 27.42 2.27
N ASN A 413 18.34 27.13 1.09
CA ASN A 413 18.93 26.33 0.01
C ASN A 413 20.44 26.60 -0.10
N ASN A 414 21.27 25.67 0.44
CA ASN A 414 22.72 25.80 0.57
C ASN A 414 23.44 25.57 -0.77
N CYS A 415 22.87 26.14 -1.83
CA CYS A 415 23.31 25.97 -3.19
C CYS A 415 24.54 26.83 -3.46
N VAL A 416 25.47 26.27 -4.22
CA VAL A 416 26.69 26.94 -4.66
C VAL A 416 26.29 28.20 -5.43
N ALA A 417 26.70 29.37 -4.94
CA ALA A 417 26.48 30.64 -5.62
C ALA A 417 27.09 30.58 -7.04
N GLY A 418 26.39 31.10 -8.03
CA GLY A 418 26.74 30.87 -9.42
C GLY A 418 26.00 31.75 -10.40
N ASN A 419 26.56 31.87 -11.60
CA ASN A 419 25.99 32.72 -12.65
C ASN A 419 24.93 31.94 -13.44
N TRP A 420 23.74 32.53 -13.58
CA TRP A 420 22.70 32.07 -14.49
C TRP A 420 23.03 32.48 -15.93
N VAL A 421 23.20 31.51 -16.82
CA VAL A 421 23.43 31.74 -18.25
C VAL A 421 22.27 31.24 -19.09
N ALA A 422 21.86 32.03 -20.09
CA ALA A 422 20.88 31.60 -21.09
C ALA A 422 21.41 30.40 -21.90
N PRO A 423 20.58 29.36 -22.15
CA PRO A 423 20.92 28.28 -23.08
C PRO A 423 21.27 28.83 -24.48
N LYS A 424 22.47 28.52 -24.98
CA LYS A 424 23.03 29.13 -26.21
C LYS A 424 22.31 28.74 -27.50
N ASP A 425 21.48 27.70 -27.45
CA ASP A 425 20.83 27.05 -28.58
C ASP A 425 19.29 27.09 -28.52
N GLY A 426 18.72 27.61 -27.42
CA GLY A 426 17.29 27.89 -27.31
C GLY A 426 16.39 26.70 -27.61
N GLY A 427 16.59 25.56 -26.94
CA GLY A 427 15.59 24.49 -26.88
C GLY A 427 15.09 24.00 -28.25
N GLU A 428 16.04 23.72 -29.16
CA GLU A 428 15.86 23.14 -30.51
C GLU A 428 15.37 24.09 -31.62
N ASN A 429 14.71 25.22 -31.31
CA ASN A 429 13.95 25.98 -32.31
C ASN A 429 14.75 27.01 -33.12
N GLY A 430 16.01 27.29 -32.77
CA GLY A 430 16.86 28.28 -33.44
C GLY A 430 16.36 29.73 -33.37
N ALA A 431 15.31 29.99 -32.58
CA ALA A 431 14.77 31.33 -32.38
C ALA A 431 15.79 32.21 -31.62
N PRO A 432 15.96 33.49 -31.99
CA PRO A 432 16.87 34.38 -31.28
C PRO A 432 16.37 34.64 -29.85
N LEU A 433 17.33 34.82 -28.93
CA LEU A 433 17.09 35.34 -27.58
C LEU A 433 16.64 36.81 -27.66
N ARG A 434 15.62 37.18 -26.88
CA ARG A 434 14.94 38.48 -26.96
C ARG A 434 14.81 39.20 -25.63
N LEU A 435 14.57 38.46 -24.55
CA LEU A 435 14.50 38.95 -23.18
C LEU A 435 15.18 37.97 -22.23
N GLU A 436 15.67 38.47 -21.10
CA GLU A 436 16.19 37.69 -20.00
C GLU A 436 15.75 38.33 -18.67
N SER A 437 15.56 37.50 -17.66
CA SER A 437 15.47 37.88 -16.25
C SER A 437 16.64 37.26 -15.48
N GLU A 438 16.54 37.01 -14.17
CA GLU A 438 17.61 36.30 -13.44
C GLU A 438 17.58 34.80 -13.79
N HIS A 439 16.41 34.17 -13.71
CA HIS A 439 16.23 32.73 -13.81
C HIS A 439 15.71 32.25 -15.17
N PHE A 440 15.22 33.15 -16.04
CA PHE A 440 14.56 32.80 -17.30
C PHE A 440 15.17 33.54 -18.51
N ALA A 441 15.10 32.89 -19.68
CA ALA A 441 15.57 33.40 -20.97
C ALA A 441 14.50 33.15 -22.04
N VAL A 442 14.13 34.18 -22.82
CA VAL A 442 12.95 34.14 -23.72
C VAL A 442 13.35 34.26 -25.18
N TYR A 443 12.83 33.37 -26.02
CA TYR A 443 13.19 33.23 -27.42
C TYR A 443 11.94 33.25 -28.30
N TRP A 444 11.95 34.02 -29.39
CA TRP A 444 10.89 33.97 -30.42
C TRP A 444 11.36 34.46 -31.79
N LYS A 445 10.78 33.90 -32.86
CA LYS A 445 11.07 34.24 -34.26
C LYS A 445 10.43 35.58 -34.63
N ASP A 446 10.93 36.26 -35.66
CA ASP A 446 10.20 37.42 -36.19
C ASP A 446 8.87 36.95 -36.80
N GLY A 447 7.76 37.62 -36.47
CA GLY A 447 6.41 37.21 -36.86
C GLY A 447 5.63 36.43 -35.79
N THR A 448 6.23 36.05 -34.66
CA THR A 448 5.47 35.56 -33.49
C THR A 448 4.60 36.70 -32.93
N ASN A 449 3.31 36.43 -32.69
CA ASN A 449 2.30 37.37 -32.19
C ASN A 449 2.41 37.60 -30.67
N ILE A 450 3.63 37.83 -30.19
CA ILE A 450 3.93 38.18 -28.80
C ILE A 450 4.55 39.57 -28.75
N THR A 451 4.02 40.45 -27.89
CA THR A 451 4.63 41.76 -27.66
C THR A 451 5.73 41.63 -26.61
N THR A 452 6.77 42.47 -26.69
CA THR A 452 7.82 42.54 -25.65
C THR A 452 7.22 42.81 -24.26
N ALA A 453 6.12 43.57 -24.18
CA ALA A 453 5.42 43.84 -22.92
C ALA A 453 4.75 42.58 -22.35
N ASN A 454 4.06 41.78 -23.17
CA ASN A 454 3.43 40.53 -22.73
C ASN A 454 4.47 39.47 -22.35
N ALA A 455 5.56 39.35 -23.13
CA ALA A 455 6.67 38.46 -22.78
C ALA A 455 7.38 38.90 -21.48
N GLN A 456 7.51 40.20 -21.24
CA GLN A 456 8.05 40.74 -19.99
C GLN A 456 7.10 40.54 -18.79
N ALA A 457 5.78 40.59 -19.01
CA ALA A 457 4.81 40.26 -17.98
C ALA A 457 4.90 38.77 -17.58
N ALA A 458 4.95 37.87 -18.57
CA ALA A 458 5.16 36.44 -18.34
C ALA A 458 6.47 36.16 -17.57
N LEU A 459 7.56 36.85 -17.90
CA LEU A 459 8.82 36.78 -17.13
C LEU A 459 8.65 37.20 -15.66
N THR A 460 7.99 38.33 -15.41
CA THR A 460 7.76 38.83 -14.03
C THR A 460 6.91 37.84 -13.23
N THR A 461 5.90 37.21 -13.86
CA THR A 461 5.11 36.14 -13.26
C THR A 461 5.97 34.90 -12.96
N LEU A 462 6.83 34.49 -13.90
CA LEU A 462 7.72 33.33 -13.75
C LEU A 462 8.78 33.50 -12.65
N GLU A 463 9.34 34.70 -12.46
CA GLU A 463 10.23 34.99 -11.32
C GLU A 463 9.48 34.92 -9.98
N GLY A 464 8.24 35.43 -9.89
CA GLY A 464 7.42 35.26 -8.69
C GLY A 464 7.07 33.79 -8.37
N ILE A 465 6.89 32.97 -9.40
CA ILE A 465 6.72 31.52 -9.27
C ILE A 465 8.02 30.86 -8.79
N TRP A 466 9.19 31.28 -9.34
CA TRP A 466 10.51 30.79 -8.93
C TRP A 466 10.76 31.03 -7.43
N ASP A 467 10.57 32.28 -6.97
CA ASP A 467 10.72 32.65 -5.56
C ASP A 467 9.81 31.81 -4.65
N SER A 468 8.57 31.55 -5.09
CA SER A 468 7.61 30.73 -4.34
C SER A 468 8.01 29.24 -4.29
N TYR A 469 8.50 28.68 -5.41
CA TYR A 469 8.86 27.27 -5.53
C TYR A 469 10.12 26.91 -4.73
N PHE A 470 11.16 27.75 -4.78
CA PHE A 470 12.46 27.46 -4.17
C PHE A 470 12.70 28.16 -2.82
N GLY A 471 11.88 29.18 -2.51
CA GLY A 471 11.82 29.88 -1.23
C GLY A 471 10.74 29.33 -0.30
N ALA A 472 10.27 30.17 0.62
CA ALA A 472 9.28 29.80 1.63
C ALA A 472 7.84 29.86 1.07
N PRO A 473 6.92 28.95 1.46
CA PRO A 473 7.10 27.83 2.38
C PRO A 473 7.49 26.50 1.70
N ILE A 474 7.56 26.46 0.37
CA ILE A 474 7.63 25.21 -0.41
C ILE A 474 9.03 24.57 -0.32
N TYR A 475 10.10 25.36 -0.48
CA TYR A 475 11.49 24.94 -0.47
C TYR A 475 11.77 23.71 -1.36
N PHE A 476 11.31 23.74 -2.61
CA PHE A 476 11.66 22.70 -3.58
C PHE A 476 13.20 22.70 -3.82
N PRO A 477 13.81 21.54 -4.09
CA PRO A 477 15.23 21.44 -4.45
C PRO A 477 15.57 22.26 -5.70
N GLN A 478 16.43 23.27 -5.54
CA GLN A 478 16.75 24.22 -6.61
C GLN A 478 17.56 23.56 -7.77
N PRO A 479 17.20 23.83 -9.04
CA PRO A 479 17.99 23.43 -10.20
C PRO A 479 19.47 23.85 -10.09
N TYR A 480 20.37 22.95 -10.47
CA TYR A 480 21.83 23.16 -10.43
C TYR A 480 22.39 23.60 -9.06
N CYS A 481 21.76 23.18 -7.96
CA CYS A 481 22.15 23.57 -6.60
C CYS A 481 23.64 23.37 -6.31
N THR A 482 24.25 22.29 -6.81
CA THR A 482 25.68 21.95 -6.60
C THR A 482 26.66 22.63 -7.57
N SER A 483 26.19 23.50 -8.47
CA SER A 483 27.00 24.10 -9.55
C SER A 483 27.06 25.62 -9.49
N SER A 484 28.25 26.19 -9.69
CA SER A 484 28.47 27.63 -9.90
C SER A 484 28.16 28.12 -11.33
N THR A 485 27.90 27.19 -12.26
CA THR A 485 27.29 27.50 -13.57
C THR A 485 25.86 26.98 -13.56
N LYS A 486 24.89 27.88 -13.69
CA LYS A 486 23.45 27.56 -13.66
C LYS A 486 22.81 27.96 -14.99
N TYR A 487 21.78 27.25 -15.43
CA TYR A 487 21.16 27.48 -16.74
C TYR A 487 19.74 28.01 -16.58
N LYS A 488 19.47 29.17 -17.18
CA LYS A 488 18.14 29.78 -17.14
C LYS A 488 17.11 28.86 -17.79
N ALA A 489 15.89 28.84 -17.27
CA ALA A 489 14.79 28.16 -17.94
C ALA A 489 14.48 28.88 -19.26
N ALA A 490 14.42 28.10 -20.35
CA ALA A 490 14.17 28.64 -21.68
C ALA A 490 12.66 28.70 -21.96
N VAL A 491 12.18 29.88 -22.34
CA VAL A 491 10.78 30.17 -22.62
C VAL A 491 10.64 30.48 -24.11
N HIS A 492 9.97 29.62 -24.85
CA HIS A 492 9.84 29.71 -26.30
C HIS A 492 8.43 30.17 -26.69
N PHE A 493 8.31 31.32 -27.37
CA PHE A 493 7.06 31.76 -27.95
C PHE A 493 7.04 31.53 -29.48
N ASP A 494 6.00 30.87 -29.97
CA ASP A 494 5.73 30.56 -31.38
C ASP A 494 4.20 30.50 -31.58
N ASN A 495 3.67 30.87 -32.73
CA ASN A 495 2.20 31.02 -32.90
C ASN A 495 1.47 29.67 -32.86
N GLU A 496 2.17 28.62 -33.27
CA GLU A 496 1.69 27.25 -33.40
C GLU A 496 1.88 26.42 -32.12
N PHE A 497 2.52 26.96 -31.08
CA PHE A 497 2.69 26.25 -29.81
C PHE A 497 1.43 26.28 -28.94
N PRO A 498 1.09 25.17 -28.25
CA PRO A 498 0.16 25.18 -27.14
C PRO A 498 0.86 25.77 -25.90
N LEU A 499 0.41 25.41 -24.71
CA LEU A 499 1.17 25.61 -23.47
C LEU A 499 1.74 24.24 -23.06
N TRP A 500 3.07 24.09 -23.04
CA TRP A 500 3.80 22.88 -22.68
C TRP A 500 5.12 23.21 -21.95
N GLY A 501 5.56 22.30 -21.08
CA GLY A 501 6.81 22.37 -20.34
C GLY A 501 7.55 21.03 -20.29
N GLY A 502 8.83 21.08 -19.93
CA GLY A 502 9.69 19.90 -19.88
C GLY A 502 11.17 20.26 -19.96
N GLY A 503 11.99 19.36 -20.47
CA GLY A 503 13.42 19.62 -20.58
C GLY A 503 14.14 18.74 -21.56
N TRP A 504 15.33 19.19 -21.98
CA TRP A 504 16.19 18.47 -22.93
C TRP A 504 17.59 18.26 -22.35
N SER A 505 18.26 17.17 -22.73
CA SER A 505 19.64 16.90 -22.33
C SER A 505 20.61 17.14 -23.49
N ARG A 506 21.64 17.96 -23.28
CA ARG A 506 22.72 18.19 -24.25
C ARG A 506 24.07 18.30 -23.55
N ASN A 507 25.08 17.62 -24.07
CA ASN A 507 26.45 17.61 -23.52
C ASN A 507 26.55 17.26 -22.02
N GLY A 508 25.63 16.43 -21.50
CA GLY A 508 25.57 16.06 -20.08
C GLY A 508 24.85 17.06 -19.17
N ILE A 509 24.29 18.13 -19.74
CA ILE A 509 23.49 19.14 -19.03
C ILE A 509 22.02 18.88 -19.35
N ASN A 510 21.17 18.80 -18.31
CA ASN A 510 19.70 18.87 -18.46
C ASN A 510 19.28 20.34 -18.39
N TYR A 511 18.42 20.77 -19.30
CA TYR A 511 17.91 22.14 -19.37
C TYR A 511 16.40 22.17 -19.13
N MET A 512 15.92 23.20 -18.45
CA MET A 512 14.50 23.48 -18.26
C MET A 512 13.96 24.25 -19.48
N GLY A 513 12.80 23.84 -20.01
CA GLY A 513 12.16 24.43 -21.18
C GLY A 513 10.65 24.57 -21.04
N MET A 514 10.10 25.59 -21.69
CA MET A 514 8.68 25.83 -21.88
C MET A 514 8.44 26.26 -23.33
N TRP A 515 7.36 25.76 -23.94
CA TRP A 515 6.93 26.08 -25.30
C TRP A 515 5.49 26.60 -25.23
N ILE A 516 5.29 27.87 -25.58
CA ILE A 516 4.14 28.67 -25.15
C ILE A 516 3.55 29.45 -26.33
N GLY A 517 2.27 29.21 -26.63
CA GLY A 517 1.48 30.04 -27.53
C GLY A 517 1.23 31.43 -26.93
N PRO A 518 1.33 32.55 -27.68
CA PRO A 518 1.27 33.90 -27.13
C PRO A 518 0.05 34.25 -26.26
N GLY A 519 -1.07 33.56 -26.42
CA GLY A 519 -2.25 33.71 -25.57
C GLY A 519 -2.04 33.24 -24.11
N ALA A 520 -1.21 32.22 -23.90
CA ALA A 520 -0.91 31.65 -22.58
C ALA A 520 0.11 32.48 -21.77
N ALA A 521 0.71 33.52 -22.37
CA ALA A 521 1.62 34.45 -21.67
C ALA A 521 0.98 35.17 -20.46
N ASN A 522 -0.34 35.17 -20.35
CA ASN A 522 -1.10 35.80 -19.27
C ASN A 522 -1.81 34.78 -18.34
N ASP A 523 -1.50 33.48 -18.44
CA ASP A 523 -2.04 32.46 -17.53
C ASP A 523 -1.01 32.14 -16.42
N PRO A 524 -1.12 32.74 -15.22
CA PRO A 524 -0.15 32.50 -14.15
C PRO A 524 -0.23 31.09 -13.56
N TRP A 525 -1.38 30.41 -13.67
CA TRP A 525 -1.53 29.04 -13.18
C TRP A 525 -0.89 28.05 -14.15
N GLY A 526 -1.18 28.19 -15.45
CA GLY A 526 -0.56 27.40 -16.51
C GLY A 526 0.94 27.63 -16.66
N LEU A 527 1.42 28.87 -16.54
CA LEU A 527 2.86 29.17 -16.52
C LEU A 527 3.58 28.45 -15.37
N ALA A 528 2.95 28.38 -14.19
CA ALA A 528 3.49 27.65 -13.04
C ALA A 528 3.48 26.13 -13.26
N HIS A 529 2.38 25.59 -13.80
CA HIS A 529 2.23 24.18 -14.17
C HIS A 529 3.36 23.70 -15.10
N GLU A 530 3.54 24.36 -16.26
CA GLU A 530 4.56 23.97 -17.24
C GLU A 530 5.98 24.24 -16.75
N PHE A 531 6.19 25.32 -15.98
CA PHE A 531 7.50 25.56 -15.38
C PHE A 531 7.88 24.42 -14.44
N MET A 532 6.93 23.83 -13.71
CA MET A 532 7.20 22.66 -12.88
C MET A 532 7.66 21.45 -13.71
N HIS A 533 7.11 21.19 -14.89
CA HIS A 533 7.65 20.16 -15.79
C HIS A 533 9.09 20.44 -16.22
N GLY A 534 9.42 21.72 -16.41
CA GLY A 534 10.79 22.21 -16.50
C GLY A 534 11.65 21.75 -15.32
N VAL A 535 11.28 22.14 -14.11
CA VAL A 535 12.01 21.81 -12.87
C VAL A 535 12.14 20.30 -12.67
N GLN A 536 11.07 19.52 -12.90
CA GLN A 536 11.05 18.06 -12.79
C GLN A 536 12.15 17.39 -13.63
N SER A 537 12.44 17.91 -14.84
CA SER A 537 13.50 17.38 -15.73
C SER A 537 14.94 17.48 -15.16
N THR A 538 15.14 18.37 -14.18
CA THR A 538 16.45 18.55 -13.50
C THR A 538 16.60 17.68 -12.25
N THR A 539 15.53 17.03 -11.80
CA THR A 539 15.53 16.14 -10.63
C THR A 539 16.04 14.72 -10.98
N GLN A 540 16.16 13.85 -9.98
CA GLN A 540 16.39 12.42 -10.23
C GLN A 540 15.15 11.67 -10.76
N GLY A 541 13.98 12.33 -10.78
CA GLY A 541 12.74 11.86 -11.37
C GLY A 541 12.29 10.49 -10.85
N PHE A 542 11.55 9.77 -11.70
CA PHE A 542 11.03 8.44 -11.41
C PHE A 542 11.45 7.44 -12.49
N GLY A 543 12.75 7.18 -12.59
CA GLY A 543 13.33 6.38 -13.69
C GLY A 543 12.78 4.96 -13.86
N ASP A 544 12.14 4.39 -12.83
CA ASP A 544 11.47 3.09 -12.95
C ASP A 544 9.99 3.21 -13.38
N CYS A 545 9.35 4.38 -13.29
CA CYS A 545 7.90 4.60 -13.44
C CYS A 545 7.32 4.45 -14.88
N GLY A 546 8.15 4.09 -15.87
CA GLY A 546 7.73 3.96 -17.27
C GLY A 546 8.05 5.17 -18.16
N GLY A 547 8.92 6.09 -17.71
CA GLY A 547 9.37 7.23 -18.50
C GLY A 547 8.29 8.29 -18.66
N ALA A 548 8.06 8.75 -19.91
CA ALA A 548 7.08 9.80 -20.21
C ALA A 548 5.63 9.43 -19.87
N GLY A 549 5.31 8.13 -19.75
CA GLY A 549 4.02 7.64 -19.25
C GLY A 549 3.91 7.58 -17.71
N CYS A 550 4.76 8.28 -16.96
CA CYS A 550 4.68 8.28 -15.50
C CYS A 550 3.61 9.27 -15.02
N TRP A 551 2.45 8.75 -14.64
CA TRP A 551 1.26 9.50 -14.22
C TRP A 551 1.53 10.68 -13.25
N ILE A 552 2.50 10.56 -12.34
CA ILE A 552 2.72 11.52 -11.25
C ILE A 552 3.27 12.88 -11.70
N TYR A 553 3.90 12.95 -12.87
CA TYR A 553 4.49 14.20 -13.36
C TYR A 553 3.39 15.27 -13.49
N GLU A 554 2.26 14.89 -14.10
CA GLU A 554 1.03 15.66 -14.25
C GLU A 554 0.41 16.04 -12.89
N SER A 555 0.31 15.05 -12.00
CA SER A 555 -0.30 15.20 -10.68
C SER A 555 0.46 16.22 -9.83
N HIS A 556 1.79 16.15 -9.83
CA HIS A 556 2.64 17.10 -9.11
C HIS A 556 2.73 18.46 -9.79
N ALA A 557 2.70 18.50 -11.13
CA ALA A 557 2.65 19.76 -11.85
C ALA A 557 1.29 20.48 -11.66
N ASN A 558 0.20 19.77 -11.34
CA ASN A 558 -1.05 20.39 -10.88
C ASN A 558 -1.00 20.80 -9.39
N TRP A 559 -0.27 20.04 -8.56
CA TRP A 559 -0.11 20.31 -7.12
C TRP A 559 0.69 21.58 -6.82
N MET A 560 1.81 21.79 -7.51
CA MET A 560 2.71 22.93 -7.29
C MET A 560 2.07 24.31 -7.53
N PRO A 561 1.30 24.57 -8.61
CA PRO A 561 0.55 25.83 -8.75
C PRO A 561 -0.60 25.94 -7.74
N HIS A 562 -1.17 24.83 -7.24
CA HIS A 562 -2.14 24.91 -6.13
C HIS A 562 -1.52 25.48 -4.85
N GLN A 563 -0.20 25.33 -4.62
CA GLN A 563 0.49 25.94 -3.48
C GLN A 563 0.56 27.48 -3.56
N LEU A 564 0.43 28.05 -4.76
CA LEU A 564 0.46 29.50 -5.02
C LEU A 564 -0.96 30.06 -5.17
N PHE A 565 -1.84 29.28 -5.78
CA PHE A 565 -3.22 29.64 -6.12
C PHE A 565 -4.20 28.77 -5.33
N ASN A 566 -4.05 28.72 -4.00
CA ASN A 566 -4.68 27.75 -3.11
C ASN A 566 -6.23 27.75 -3.11
N THR A 567 -6.88 28.81 -3.59
CA THR A 567 -8.34 28.85 -3.79
C THR A 567 -8.80 28.16 -5.09
N ASN A 568 -7.90 27.93 -6.05
CA ASN A 568 -8.17 27.24 -7.31
C ASN A 568 -7.92 25.73 -7.17
N VAL A 569 -8.99 24.94 -7.16
CA VAL A 569 -8.92 23.47 -7.11
C VAL A 569 -8.77 22.81 -8.51
N HIS A 570 -8.76 23.59 -9.59
CA HIS A 570 -8.69 23.09 -10.96
C HIS A 570 -9.68 21.92 -11.23
N CYS A 571 -9.28 20.90 -11.98
CA CYS A 571 -10.12 19.73 -12.28
C CYS A 571 -10.31 18.75 -11.11
N SER A 572 -9.78 19.02 -9.92
CA SER A 572 -9.53 17.99 -8.90
C SER A 572 -10.77 17.36 -8.28
N GLU A 573 -11.95 17.98 -8.40
CA GLU A 573 -13.27 17.39 -8.08
C GLU A 573 -13.49 16.02 -8.77
N MET A 574 -12.79 15.76 -9.88
CA MET A 574 -12.75 14.47 -10.55
C MET A 574 -12.50 13.29 -9.60
N LEU A 575 -11.44 13.34 -8.78
CA LEU A 575 -11.05 12.22 -7.91
C LEU A 575 -12.17 11.82 -6.91
N PRO A 576 -12.74 12.73 -6.10
CA PRO A 576 -13.82 12.35 -5.19
C PRO A 576 -15.13 11.97 -5.87
N ASN A 577 -15.32 12.18 -7.18
CA ASN A 577 -16.48 11.64 -7.90
C ASN A 577 -16.36 10.13 -8.19
N MET A 578 -15.14 9.60 -8.30
CA MET A 578 -14.87 8.18 -8.60
C MET A 578 -13.79 7.56 -7.68
N PRO A 579 -13.84 7.77 -6.35
CA PRO A 579 -12.71 7.50 -5.42
C PRO A 579 -12.32 6.03 -5.29
N HIS A 580 -13.11 5.13 -5.87
CA HIS A 580 -12.92 3.68 -5.88
C HIS A 580 -11.94 3.18 -6.96
N LEU A 581 -11.57 4.02 -7.94
CA LEU A 581 -10.46 3.68 -8.85
C LEU A 581 -9.12 3.89 -8.14
N TYR A 582 -8.05 3.29 -8.66
CA TYR A 582 -6.73 3.41 -8.01
C TYR A 582 -6.17 4.82 -8.15
N TYR A 583 -5.60 5.38 -7.09
CA TYR A 583 -4.90 6.66 -7.16
C TYR A 583 -3.78 6.59 -8.21
N GLY A 584 -3.70 7.58 -9.11
CA GLY A 584 -2.79 7.56 -10.24
C GLY A 584 -3.35 6.83 -11.47
N ASN A 585 -4.68 6.77 -11.58
CA ASN A 585 -5.36 6.24 -12.76
C ASN A 585 -5.08 7.13 -13.98
N THR A 586 -5.00 6.53 -15.17
CA THR A 586 -4.74 7.27 -16.42
C THR A 586 -5.72 8.40 -16.68
N ARG A 587 -6.96 8.29 -16.16
CA ARG A 587 -7.97 9.35 -16.21
C ARG A 587 -7.70 10.47 -15.20
N ASP A 588 -7.50 10.12 -13.93
CA ASP A 588 -7.44 11.10 -12.83
C ASP A 588 -6.08 11.77 -12.64
N ARG A 589 -5.07 11.40 -13.45
CA ARG A 589 -3.67 11.86 -13.33
C ARG A 589 -3.47 13.38 -13.16
N TYR A 590 -4.24 14.21 -13.86
CA TYR A 590 -4.18 15.68 -13.75
C TYR A 590 -4.83 16.20 -12.45
N CYS A 591 -5.75 15.41 -11.88
CA CYS A 591 -6.79 15.88 -10.97
C CYS A 591 -6.76 15.18 -9.60
N ASN A 592 -5.75 14.36 -9.32
CA ASN A 592 -5.70 13.48 -8.14
C ASN A 592 -4.77 13.96 -7.00
N TRP A 593 -4.20 15.17 -7.09
CA TRP A 593 -3.13 15.66 -6.20
C TRP A 593 -3.46 15.75 -4.70
N GLN A 594 -4.68 15.47 -4.26
CA GLN A 594 -5.11 15.61 -2.86
C GLN A 594 -4.35 14.71 -1.87
N PHE A 595 -3.65 13.65 -2.31
CA PHE A 595 -2.76 12.90 -1.41
C PHE A 595 -1.45 13.66 -1.11
N PHE A 596 -0.97 14.52 -2.02
CA PHE A 596 0.19 15.38 -1.74
C PHE A 596 -0.16 16.49 -0.76
N GLU A 597 -1.39 17.03 -0.82
CA GLU A 597 -1.93 17.91 0.22
C GLU A 597 -1.94 17.22 1.58
N PHE A 598 -2.52 16.03 1.69
CA PHE A 598 -2.50 15.27 2.95
C PHE A 598 -1.08 14.94 3.45
N VAL A 599 -0.14 14.63 2.54
CA VAL A 599 1.28 14.42 2.88
C VAL A 599 1.96 15.72 3.32
N LYS A 600 1.65 16.88 2.71
CA LYS A 600 2.08 18.20 3.16
C LYS A 600 1.54 18.50 4.56
N ASP A 601 0.25 18.28 4.80
CA ASP A 601 -0.41 18.67 6.04
C ASP A 601 0.03 17.79 7.22
N LYS A 602 0.39 16.53 6.98
CA LYS A 602 0.91 15.61 8.01
C LYS A 602 2.45 15.58 8.12
N TYR A 603 3.20 15.90 7.06
CA TYR A 603 4.67 15.72 6.98
C TYR A 603 5.46 16.87 6.30
N CYS A 604 4.84 18.03 6.09
CA CYS A 604 5.38 19.23 5.45
C CYS A 604 5.69 19.09 3.94
N HIS A 605 5.85 20.21 3.24
CA HIS A 605 6.25 20.24 1.81
C HIS A 605 7.51 19.38 1.54
N SER A 606 8.43 19.33 2.49
CA SER A 606 9.67 18.54 2.41
C SER A 606 9.42 17.04 2.17
N ALA A 607 8.30 16.46 2.62
CA ALA A 607 7.96 15.07 2.33
C ALA A 607 7.66 14.83 0.84
N VAL A 608 6.90 15.74 0.21
CA VAL A 608 6.61 15.69 -1.23
C VAL A 608 7.88 16.02 -2.05
N ASN A 609 8.65 17.01 -1.63
CA ASN A 609 9.90 17.40 -2.29
C ASN A 609 10.95 16.28 -2.27
N ASN A 610 11.11 15.59 -1.13
CA ASN A 610 12.07 14.52 -0.98
C ASN A 610 11.74 13.30 -1.86
N MET A 611 10.47 13.04 -2.16
CA MET A 611 10.07 12.02 -3.15
C MET A 611 10.71 12.27 -4.53
N TRP A 612 10.97 13.52 -4.92
CA TRP A 612 11.67 13.88 -6.16
C TRP A 612 13.20 13.82 -6.04
N ALA A 613 13.78 14.40 -4.97
CA ALA A 613 15.24 14.51 -4.85
C ALA A 613 15.96 13.28 -4.27
N TYR A 614 15.26 12.39 -3.55
CA TYR A 614 15.88 11.24 -2.88
C TYR A 614 16.53 10.27 -3.88
N ASN A 615 17.80 9.95 -3.64
CA ASN A 615 18.61 9.04 -4.47
C ASN A 615 18.29 7.57 -4.17
N ALA A 616 17.16 7.08 -4.68
CA ALA A 616 16.78 5.69 -4.51
C ALA A 616 17.63 4.73 -5.36
N PRO A 617 17.88 3.49 -4.89
CA PRO A 617 18.48 2.42 -5.70
C PRO A 617 17.69 2.16 -6.99
N ALA A 618 18.37 1.67 -8.04
CA ALA A 618 17.69 1.24 -9.26
C ALA A 618 16.74 0.06 -8.97
N GLY A 619 15.56 0.04 -9.62
CA GLY A 619 14.47 -0.88 -9.29
C GLY A 619 13.61 -0.43 -8.10
N GLN A 620 13.89 0.73 -7.51
CA GLN A 620 13.13 1.35 -6.42
C GLN A 620 12.80 2.82 -6.67
N ARG A 621 12.80 3.26 -7.96
CA ARG A 621 12.57 4.65 -8.39
C ARG A 621 11.16 4.90 -8.90
N ASP A 622 10.19 4.07 -8.52
CA ASP A 622 8.77 4.39 -8.66
C ASP A 622 8.37 5.44 -7.60
N PRO A 623 7.37 6.32 -7.83
CA PRO A 623 7.08 7.41 -6.91
C PRO A 623 6.77 6.97 -5.48
N TRP A 624 5.95 5.93 -5.31
CA TRP A 624 5.62 5.44 -3.97
C TRP A 624 6.79 4.73 -3.30
N GLN A 625 7.70 4.12 -4.06
CA GLN A 625 8.95 3.58 -3.52
C GLN A 625 9.87 4.71 -3.04
N LYS A 626 9.99 5.82 -3.77
CA LYS A 626 10.77 6.98 -3.34
C LYS A 626 10.14 7.73 -2.17
N LEU A 627 8.80 7.83 -2.10
CA LEU A 627 8.13 8.37 -0.92
C LEU A 627 8.41 7.48 0.31
N MET A 628 8.19 6.16 0.19
CA MET A 628 8.49 5.19 1.26
C MET A 628 9.95 5.29 1.73
N LEU A 629 10.92 5.27 0.82
CA LEU A 629 12.35 5.36 1.16
C LEU A 629 12.74 6.69 1.80
N SER A 630 12.18 7.82 1.32
CA SER A 630 12.49 9.15 1.88
C SER A 630 11.84 9.42 3.24
N GLN A 631 10.71 8.77 3.53
CA GLN A 631 10.01 8.86 4.82
C GLN A 631 10.33 7.70 5.79
N ASN A 632 11.19 6.76 5.39
CA ASN A 632 11.46 5.51 6.10
C ASN A 632 10.19 4.71 6.45
N TRP A 633 9.27 4.61 5.49
CA TRP A 633 8.04 3.81 5.58
C TRP A 633 8.16 2.49 4.84
N ASN A 634 7.52 1.44 5.36
CA ASN A 634 7.21 0.22 4.63
C ASN A 634 5.82 0.30 3.94
N ILE A 635 5.47 -0.73 3.16
CA ILE A 635 4.19 -0.78 2.44
C ILE A 635 2.97 -0.70 3.37
N GLU A 636 3.02 -1.29 4.57
CA GLU A 636 1.90 -1.22 5.52
C GLU A 636 1.77 0.17 6.16
N GLN A 637 2.85 0.92 6.30
CA GLN A 637 2.83 2.33 6.73
C GLN A 637 2.34 3.27 5.61
N LEU A 638 2.71 3.03 4.34
CA LEU A 638 2.12 3.75 3.20
C LEU A 638 0.61 3.44 3.08
N ASN A 639 0.23 2.18 3.25
CA ASN A 639 -1.16 1.74 3.29
C ASN A 639 -1.94 2.40 4.43
N ASP A 640 -1.33 2.57 5.61
CA ASP A 640 -1.93 3.37 6.71
C ASP A 640 -2.25 4.80 6.26
N ARG A 641 -1.34 5.47 5.53
CA ARG A 641 -1.58 6.83 5.01
C ARG A 641 -2.73 6.90 4.02
N PHE A 642 -2.86 5.94 3.10
CA PHE A 642 -4.02 5.91 2.20
C PHE A 642 -5.34 5.63 2.93
N GLY A 643 -5.31 4.88 4.04
CA GLY A 643 -6.48 4.70 4.91
C GLY A 643 -6.87 5.96 5.69
N GLU A 644 -5.88 6.61 6.29
CA GLU A 644 -5.99 7.87 7.05
C GLU A 644 -6.52 9.02 6.15
N TRP A 645 -5.88 9.21 4.99
CA TRP A 645 -6.30 10.14 3.93
C TRP A 645 -7.76 9.97 3.51
N ALA A 646 -8.17 8.75 3.17
CA ALA A 646 -9.54 8.45 2.77
C ALA A 646 -10.58 8.78 3.85
N MET A 647 -10.19 8.70 5.14
CA MET A 647 -11.04 9.10 6.26
C MET A 647 -11.15 10.63 6.40
N HIS A 648 -10.06 11.38 6.21
CA HIS A 648 -10.12 12.85 6.16
C HIS A 648 -10.92 13.39 4.95
N ASN A 649 -10.91 12.70 3.81
CA ASN A 649 -11.68 13.07 2.61
C ASN A 649 -13.21 13.05 2.79
N VAL A 650 -13.73 12.55 3.92
CA VAL A 650 -15.18 12.63 4.25
C VAL A 650 -15.62 14.07 4.49
N THR A 651 -14.76 14.91 5.09
CA THR A 651 -15.03 16.33 5.39
C THR A 651 -13.99 17.29 4.82
N TRP A 652 -12.89 16.77 4.27
CA TRP A 652 -11.72 17.55 3.86
C TRP A 652 -11.22 18.43 5.01
N ASP A 653 -11.04 17.88 6.21
CA ASP A 653 -10.60 18.64 7.41
C ASP A 653 -9.09 18.95 7.42
N TYR A 654 -8.52 19.06 6.21
CA TYR A 654 -7.13 19.36 5.90
C TYR A 654 -6.70 20.71 6.46
N LYS A 655 -5.42 20.82 6.82
CA LYS A 655 -4.83 22.01 7.43
C LYS A 655 -3.40 22.23 6.97
N ASP A 656 -3.18 23.38 6.35
CA ASP A 656 -1.86 23.81 5.93
C ASP A 656 -0.85 23.85 7.10
N PRO A 657 0.46 23.72 6.83
CA PRO A 657 1.52 23.92 7.80
C PRO A 657 1.49 25.24 8.59
N ASP A 658 0.83 26.29 8.10
CA ASP A 658 0.63 27.55 8.85
C ASP A 658 -0.59 27.51 9.81
N GLY A 659 -1.43 26.48 9.71
CA GLY A 659 -2.64 26.26 10.49
C GLY A 659 -3.96 26.63 9.78
N ALA A 660 -3.93 27.11 8.53
CA ALA A 660 -5.12 27.49 7.79
C ALA A 660 -6.06 26.30 7.50
N ASP A 661 -7.38 26.53 7.55
CA ASP A 661 -8.42 25.55 7.16
C ASP A 661 -8.58 25.53 5.63
N GLN A 662 -7.55 25.05 4.93
CA GLN A 662 -7.57 24.84 3.47
C GLN A 662 -8.68 23.86 3.07
N GLY A 663 -9.08 22.99 4.00
CA GLY A 663 -10.32 22.22 3.94
C GLY A 663 -11.59 23.00 3.60
N ALA A 664 -11.69 24.28 3.98
CA ALA A 664 -12.83 25.13 3.65
C ALA A 664 -12.97 25.35 2.13
N VAL A 665 -11.86 25.49 1.41
CA VAL A 665 -11.82 25.63 -0.06
C VAL A 665 -12.36 24.35 -0.72
N TYR A 666 -11.95 23.18 -0.22
CA TYR A 666 -12.40 21.88 -0.73
C TYR A 666 -13.89 21.65 -0.46
N ARG A 667 -14.38 21.95 0.76
CA ARG A 667 -15.82 21.90 1.07
C ARG A 667 -16.64 22.88 0.23
N GLN A 668 -16.12 24.07 -0.07
CA GLN A 668 -16.80 25.06 -0.90
C GLN A 668 -16.92 24.61 -2.37
N ASN A 669 -15.84 24.11 -2.97
CA ASN A 669 -15.82 23.76 -4.39
C ASN A 669 -16.47 22.39 -4.65
N TYR A 670 -16.08 21.36 -3.89
CA TYR A 670 -16.60 20.01 -4.10
C TYR A 670 -18.02 19.84 -3.55
N GLY A 671 -18.36 20.55 -2.46
CA GLY A 671 -19.59 20.35 -1.70
C GLY A 671 -19.58 19.10 -0.81
N ASN A 672 -20.52 19.04 0.15
CA ASN A 672 -20.63 17.93 1.11
C ASN A 672 -20.85 16.58 0.42
N LEU A 673 -20.21 15.54 0.95
CA LEU A 673 -20.22 14.19 0.37
C LEU A 673 -21.64 13.56 0.33
N ASN A 674 -22.51 13.93 1.26
CA ASN A 674 -23.90 13.44 1.37
C ASN A 674 -24.96 14.36 0.74
N ALA A 675 -24.55 15.43 0.04
CA ALA A 675 -25.50 16.28 -0.68
C ALA A 675 -26.14 15.54 -1.86
N ASP A 676 -27.39 15.87 -2.21
CA ASP A 676 -27.98 15.39 -3.47
C ASP A 676 -27.17 15.96 -4.65
N ALA A 677 -26.72 15.08 -5.53
CA ALA A 677 -26.01 15.45 -6.75
C ALA A 677 -26.86 16.34 -7.68
N GLY A 678 -28.20 16.26 -7.63
CA GLY A 678 -29.07 17.08 -8.47
C GLY A 678 -28.78 16.90 -9.95
N SER A 679 -28.45 17.98 -10.67
CA SER A 679 -28.01 17.91 -12.07
C SER A 679 -26.52 17.58 -12.27
N TYR A 680 -25.68 17.68 -11.23
CA TYR A 680 -24.25 17.36 -11.29
C TYR A 680 -24.04 15.85 -11.40
N THR A 681 -24.21 15.34 -12.62
CA THR A 681 -24.36 13.90 -12.87
C THR A 681 -23.13 13.10 -12.42
N ALA A 682 -21.93 13.64 -12.58
CA ALA A 682 -20.68 13.02 -12.10
C ALA A 682 -20.62 12.84 -10.56
N ARG A 683 -21.30 13.69 -9.77
CA ARG A 683 -21.29 13.60 -8.29
C ARG A 683 -22.11 12.41 -7.74
N ARG A 684 -22.72 11.58 -8.60
CA ARG A 684 -23.62 10.48 -8.21
C ARG A 684 -22.92 9.21 -7.69
N LEU A 685 -21.60 9.06 -7.86
CA LEU A 685 -20.81 7.89 -7.44
C LEU A 685 -19.90 8.15 -6.23
N ARG A 686 -20.14 9.24 -5.49
CA ARG A 686 -19.40 9.65 -4.28
C ARG A 686 -19.59 8.74 -3.08
N LEU A 687 -20.85 8.39 -2.78
CA LEU A 687 -21.21 7.49 -1.69
C LEU A 687 -21.52 6.10 -2.23
N THR A 688 -20.72 5.12 -1.82
CA THR A 688 -20.90 3.72 -2.17
C THR A 688 -22.19 3.19 -1.57
N GLN A 689 -23.16 2.90 -2.43
CA GLN A 689 -24.37 2.16 -2.04
C GLN A 689 -24.02 0.67 -1.99
N LEU A 690 -24.22 0.02 -0.84
CA LEU A 690 -23.97 -1.41 -0.71
C LEU A 690 -25.11 -2.24 -1.32
N GLU A 691 -24.85 -3.52 -1.52
CA GLU A 691 -25.88 -4.51 -1.91
C GLU A 691 -26.14 -5.47 -0.73
N SER A 692 -27.36 -6.02 -0.64
CA SER A 692 -27.69 -7.07 0.32
C SER A 692 -26.88 -8.33 0.01
N LEU A 693 -26.15 -8.88 0.98
CA LEU A 693 -25.39 -10.12 0.75
C LEU A 693 -26.31 -11.34 0.56
N ASP A 694 -27.47 -11.33 1.22
CA ASP A 694 -28.48 -12.37 1.13
C ASP A 694 -29.90 -11.77 1.21
N THR A 695 -30.94 -12.58 0.92
CA THR A 695 -32.34 -12.12 0.90
C THR A 695 -32.89 -11.72 2.27
N ASN A 696 -32.24 -12.16 3.35
CA ASN A 696 -32.63 -11.95 4.74
C ASN A 696 -31.75 -10.86 5.38
N PHE A 697 -31.19 -9.94 4.59
CA PHE A 697 -30.37 -8.81 5.06
C PHE A 697 -31.04 -7.98 6.17
N ALA A 698 -32.37 -7.95 6.23
CA ALA A 698 -33.13 -7.27 7.28
C ALA A 698 -32.89 -7.89 8.68
N GLN A 699 -32.72 -9.22 8.74
CA GLN A 699 -32.42 -9.98 9.96
C GLN A 699 -30.92 -10.18 10.14
N ASN A 700 -30.22 -10.58 9.07
CA ASN A 700 -28.80 -10.90 9.08
C ASN A 700 -27.89 -9.67 9.19
N ARG A 701 -28.38 -8.48 8.81
CA ARG A 701 -27.62 -7.21 8.71
C ARG A 701 -26.38 -7.25 7.81
N ARG A 702 -26.34 -8.17 6.84
CA ARG A 702 -25.18 -8.42 5.99
C ARG A 702 -25.28 -7.80 4.60
N PHE A 703 -24.22 -7.10 4.22
CA PHE A 703 -24.10 -6.32 3.01
C PHE A 703 -22.75 -6.55 2.33
N VAL A 704 -22.63 -6.16 1.07
CA VAL A 704 -21.46 -6.35 0.23
C VAL A 704 -21.18 -5.11 -0.63
N SER A 705 -19.90 -4.82 -0.88
CA SER A 705 -19.48 -3.87 -1.91
C SER A 705 -19.92 -4.37 -3.30
N PRO A 706 -20.61 -3.56 -4.12
CA PRO A 706 -20.92 -3.94 -5.50
C PRO A 706 -19.65 -4.30 -6.27
N TYR A 707 -19.66 -5.39 -7.06
CA TYR A 707 -18.47 -5.92 -7.75
C TYR A 707 -17.67 -4.86 -8.53
N TYR A 708 -18.38 -3.93 -9.19
CA TYR A 708 -17.78 -2.84 -9.96
C TYR A 708 -17.42 -1.59 -9.13
N TRP A 709 -17.95 -1.43 -7.91
CA TRP A 709 -17.63 -0.31 -7.00
C TRP A 709 -16.56 -0.66 -5.97
N ALA A 710 -16.28 -1.95 -5.75
CA ALA A 710 -15.23 -2.41 -4.87
C ALA A 710 -13.90 -1.68 -5.19
N PRO A 711 -13.17 -1.18 -4.18
CA PRO A 711 -12.04 -0.29 -4.41
C PRO A 711 -10.90 -1.02 -5.13
N GLN A 712 -10.27 -0.37 -6.11
CA GLN A 712 -8.98 -0.74 -6.69
C GLN A 712 -7.84 -0.30 -5.75
N ARG A 713 -6.60 -0.80 -5.92
CA ARG A 713 -5.45 -0.50 -5.04
C ARG A 713 -5.33 1.00 -4.71
N TRP A 714 -5.25 1.37 -3.43
CA TRP A 714 -5.21 2.75 -2.92
C TRP A 714 -6.42 3.65 -3.25
N GLY A 715 -7.41 3.14 -3.99
CA GLY A 715 -8.77 3.68 -4.04
C GLY A 715 -9.59 3.27 -2.81
N TYR A 716 -10.71 3.95 -2.60
CA TYR A 716 -11.56 3.80 -1.42
C TYR A 716 -13.06 3.85 -1.73
N ASN A 717 -13.85 3.38 -0.77
CA ASN A 717 -15.30 3.49 -0.72
C ASN A 717 -15.68 4.29 0.53
N VAL A 718 -16.72 5.11 0.42
CA VAL A 718 -17.35 5.77 1.57
C VAL A 718 -18.82 5.38 1.60
N VAL A 719 -19.23 4.68 2.65
CA VAL A 719 -20.61 4.22 2.87
C VAL A 719 -21.21 5.05 3.99
N GLN A 720 -22.19 5.91 3.69
CA GLN A 720 -22.95 6.57 4.75
C GLN A 720 -23.73 5.52 5.55
N LEU A 721 -23.71 5.65 6.88
CA LEU A 721 -24.47 4.84 7.80
C LEU A 721 -25.54 5.71 8.44
N PHE A 722 -26.77 5.21 8.46
CA PHE A 722 -27.92 5.83 9.12
C PHE A 722 -28.17 5.14 10.46
N PRO A 723 -27.87 5.79 11.61
CA PRO A 723 -28.17 5.26 12.92
C PRO A 723 -29.66 4.92 13.08
N GLU A 724 -29.98 3.86 13.80
CA GLU A 724 -31.35 3.51 14.13
C GLU A 724 -31.89 4.39 15.27
N THR A 725 -33.21 4.60 15.33
CA THR A 725 -33.84 5.46 16.35
C THR A 725 -33.54 4.94 17.76
N GLY A 726 -32.81 5.75 18.54
CA GLY A 726 -32.38 5.39 19.89
C GLY A 726 -31.09 4.55 19.97
N ALA A 727 -30.41 4.31 18.85
CA ALA A 727 -29.10 3.67 18.87
C ALA A 727 -28.07 4.54 19.60
N THR A 728 -27.34 3.94 20.54
CA THR A 728 -26.20 4.54 21.25
C THR A 728 -24.86 4.03 20.73
N THR A 729 -24.87 3.04 19.84
CA THR A 729 -23.67 2.41 19.26
C THR A 729 -23.97 1.88 17.86
N ILE A 730 -22.99 1.97 16.97
CA ILE A 730 -22.95 1.22 15.70
C ILE A 730 -21.84 0.18 15.82
N THR A 731 -22.09 -1.07 15.43
CA THR A 731 -21.03 -2.09 15.31
C THR A 731 -20.89 -2.53 13.86
N ILE A 732 -19.66 -2.49 13.35
CA ILE A 732 -19.28 -3.00 12.04
C ILE A 732 -18.39 -4.22 12.22
N LYS A 733 -18.81 -5.36 11.68
CA LYS A 733 -17.91 -6.50 11.42
C LYS A 733 -17.48 -6.44 9.97
N PHE A 734 -16.18 -6.46 9.71
CA PHE A 734 -15.61 -6.41 8.37
C PHE A 734 -15.12 -7.79 7.93
N ARG A 735 -15.32 -8.14 6.65
CA ARG A 735 -14.83 -9.36 6.00
C ARG A 735 -14.39 -9.04 4.56
N GLY A 736 -13.08 -8.90 4.32
CA GLY A 736 -12.51 -8.74 2.99
C GLY A 736 -12.56 -10.03 2.17
N VAL A 737 -12.79 -9.93 0.85
CA VAL A 737 -12.75 -11.04 -0.11
C VAL A 737 -11.31 -11.23 -0.60
N VAL A 738 -10.60 -12.17 0.03
CA VAL A 738 -9.21 -12.50 -0.30
C VAL A 738 -9.14 -13.17 -1.68
N GLN A 739 -8.26 -12.66 -2.54
CA GLN A 739 -8.12 -13.10 -3.94
C GLN A 739 -6.68 -13.56 -4.23
N ASN A 740 -6.53 -14.66 -4.96
CA ASN A 740 -5.21 -15.14 -5.38
C ASN A 740 -4.52 -14.12 -6.31
N GLY A 741 -3.22 -13.90 -6.10
CA GLY A 741 -2.42 -12.91 -6.84
C GLY A 741 -2.66 -11.44 -6.46
N ALA A 742 -3.78 -11.10 -5.82
CA ALA A 742 -4.13 -9.72 -5.48
C ALA A 742 -3.38 -9.14 -4.28
N ASN A 743 -2.67 -9.95 -3.47
CA ASN A 743 -2.03 -9.51 -2.21
C ASN A 743 -3.03 -8.75 -1.31
N SER A 744 -4.22 -9.35 -1.13
CA SER A 744 -5.39 -8.69 -0.56
C SER A 744 -5.17 -8.14 0.85
N GLY A 745 -5.35 -6.83 0.99
CA GLY A 745 -5.40 -6.12 2.26
C GLY A 745 -6.33 -4.91 2.17
N TRP A 746 -6.78 -4.44 3.33
CA TRP A 746 -7.65 -3.28 3.47
C TRP A 746 -7.19 -2.41 4.65
N ARG A 747 -7.54 -1.13 4.57
CA ARG A 747 -7.67 -0.22 5.71
C ARG A 747 -9.11 0.24 5.79
N TRP A 748 -9.65 0.33 7.00
CA TRP A 748 -11.03 0.77 7.18
C TRP A 748 -11.24 1.42 8.54
N GLY A 749 -12.29 2.21 8.67
CA GLY A 749 -12.61 2.92 9.90
C GLY A 749 -13.94 3.65 9.82
N LEU A 750 -14.38 4.17 10.96
CA LEU A 750 -15.59 4.98 11.07
C LEU A 750 -15.24 6.44 11.28
N VAL A 751 -15.89 7.30 10.49
CA VAL A 751 -15.85 8.75 10.61
C VAL A 751 -17.21 9.22 11.12
N SER A 752 -17.24 9.92 12.25
CA SER A 752 -18.43 10.62 12.75
C SER A 752 -18.23 12.12 12.54
N THR A 753 -19.21 12.82 11.95
CA THR A 753 -19.10 14.25 11.65
C THR A 753 -20.20 15.03 12.34
N ASN A 754 -19.95 16.32 12.58
CA ASN A 754 -21.04 17.26 12.89
C ASN A 754 -22.07 17.28 11.72
N SER A 755 -23.28 17.78 11.99
CA SER A 755 -24.38 17.80 11.01
C SER A 755 -24.02 18.54 9.72
N SER A 756 -23.20 19.59 9.81
CA SER A 756 -22.73 20.42 8.69
C SER A 756 -21.62 19.78 7.84
N MET A 757 -21.03 18.65 8.27
CA MET A 757 -19.82 18.04 7.68
C MET A 757 -18.58 18.96 7.62
N THR A 758 -18.40 19.81 8.64
CA THR A 758 -17.23 20.71 8.77
C THR A 758 -16.24 20.28 9.86
N GLN A 759 -16.60 19.29 10.68
CA GLN A 759 -15.75 18.75 11.75
C GLN A 759 -15.95 17.23 11.83
N SER A 760 -14.85 16.49 11.98
CA SER A 760 -14.82 15.03 12.02
C SER A 760 -14.19 14.46 13.29
N ARG A 761 -14.58 13.23 13.61
CA ARG A 761 -14.01 12.38 14.65
C ARG A 761 -13.85 10.97 14.10
N TYR A 762 -12.78 10.30 14.48
CA TYR A 762 -12.32 9.05 13.90
C TYR A 762 -12.22 7.94 14.94
N THR A 763 -12.51 6.72 14.51
CA THR A 763 -11.98 5.52 15.18
C THR A 763 -10.51 5.32 14.83
N GLU A 764 -9.82 4.47 15.59
CA GLU A 764 -8.51 3.97 15.19
C GLU A 764 -8.61 3.19 13.87
N LEU A 765 -7.63 3.37 12.98
CA LEU A 765 -7.60 2.77 11.65
C LEU A 765 -7.42 1.24 11.74
N GLN A 766 -8.42 0.50 11.30
CA GLN A 766 -8.42 -0.96 11.27
C GLN A 766 -7.66 -1.48 10.04
N ARG A 767 -7.11 -2.69 10.15
CA ARG A 767 -6.17 -3.27 9.17
C ARG A 767 -6.49 -4.73 8.87
N GLY A 768 -6.24 -5.15 7.64
CA GLY A 768 -6.24 -6.57 7.25
C GLY A 768 -7.56 -7.07 6.68
N THR A 769 -7.76 -8.39 6.74
CA THR A 769 -8.86 -9.11 6.07
C THR A 769 -10.16 -9.14 6.87
N ASP A 770 -10.10 -8.80 8.16
CA ASP A 770 -11.13 -9.03 9.17
C ASP A 770 -11.06 -7.97 10.26
N GLY A 771 -12.17 -7.77 10.96
CA GLY A 771 -12.19 -7.12 12.26
C GLY A 771 -13.60 -6.81 12.73
N GLU A 772 -13.71 -6.22 13.91
CA GLU A 772 -14.95 -5.73 14.50
C GLU A 772 -14.65 -4.43 15.26
N ILE A 773 -15.50 -3.42 15.08
CA ILE A 773 -15.42 -2.19 15.87
C ILE A 773 -16.82 -1.67 16.19
N SER A 774 -16.98 -1.26 17.45
CA SER A 774 -18.18 -0.58 17.97
C SER A 774 -17.86 0.91 18.16
N LEU A 775 -18.68 1.79 17.61
CA LEU A 775 -18.57 3.26 17.69
C LEU A 775 -19.60 3.81 18.67
N CYS A 776 -19.19 4.58 19.68
CA CYS A 776 -20.16 5.29 20.54
C CYS A 776 -20.77 6.47 19.77
N LEU A 777 -22.10 6.50 19.64
CA LEU A 777 -22.80 7.56 18.93
C LEU A 777 -22.98 8.82 19.78
N THR A 778 -22.94 9.98 19.14
CA THR A 778 -23.46 11.24 19.70
C THR A 778 -24.68 11.69 18.88
N PRO A 779 -25.81 12.08 19.50
CA PRO A 779 -27.03 12.40 18.76
C PRO A 779 -26.84 13.53 17.74
N GLY A 780 -27.31 13.31 16.51
CA GLY A 780 -27.27 14.30 15.42
C GLY A 780 -25.99 14.31 14.58
N GLU A 781 -25.03 13.43 14.84
CA GLU A 781 -23.87 13.24 13.96
C GLU A 781 -24.22 12.46 12.68
N ASN A 782 -23.52 12.75 11.57
CA ASN A 782 -23.48 11.84 10.41
C ASN A 782 -22.40 10.79 10.65
N VAL A 783 -22.62 9.53 10.26
CA VAL A 783 -21.60 8.48 10.38
C VAL A 783 -21.30 7.87 9.00
N PHE A 784 -20.03 7.59 8.74
CA PHE A 784 -19.54 7.00 7.49
C PHE A 784 -18.56 5.87 7.80
N LEU A 785 -18.72 4.74 7.11
CA LEU A 785 -17.71 3.70 7.00
C LEU A 785 -16.83 4.00 5.79
N VAL A 786 -15.53 4.11 6.00
CA VAL A 786 -14.53 4.25 4.93
C VAL A 786 -13.78 2.94 4.78
N VAL A 787 -13.59 2.48 3.55
CA VAL A 787 -12.84 1.25 3.21
C VAL A 787 -11.91 1.51 2.04
N THR A 788 -10.61 1.44 2.28
CA THR A 788 -9.53 1.64 1.31
C THR A 788 -8.90 0.29 0.97
N ALA A 789 -8.74 -0.02 -0.32
CA ALA A 789 -7.99 -1.20 -0.73
C ALA A 789 -6.49 -0.94 -0.58
N THR A 790 -5.78 -1.80 0.14
CA THR A 790 -4.38 -1.56 0.48
C THR A 790 -3.59 -2.86 0.33
N PRO A 791 -2.95 -3.10 -0.83
CA PRO A 791 -2.27 -4.36 -1.09
C PRO A 791 -1.08 -4.57 -0.15
N THR A 792 -0.96 -5.75 0.44
CA THR A 792 0.07 -6.07 1.45
C THR A 792 1.47 -6.30 0.85
N ALA A 793 1.57 -6.34 -0.48
CA ALA A 793 2.81 -6.24 -1.23
C ALA A 793 2.69 -5.07 -2.21
N TYR A 794 3.78 -4.33 -2.39
CA TYR A 794 3.79 -3.12 -3.21
C TYR A 794 3.42 -3.44 -4.68
N GLN A 795 2.35 -2.79 -5.17
CA GLN A 795 1.84 -2.94 -6.54
C GLN A 795 2.11 -1.70 -7.38
N LYS A 796 3.10 -1.81 -8.27
CA LYS A 796 3.49 -0.75 -9.20
C LYS A 796 2.34 -0.34 -10.13
N ILE A 797 2.22 0.96 -10.36
CA ILE A 797 1.34 1.53 -11.38
C ILE A 797 2.15 1.60 -12.68
N THR A 798 2.00 0.61 -13.54
CA THR A 798 2.57 0.66 -14.91
C THR A 798 1.57 1.28 -15.87
N TRP A 799 2.08 2.01 -16.86
CA TRP A 799 1.33 2.34 -18.06
C TRP A 799 1.83 1.46 -19.20
N ASP A 800 1.05 0.43 -19.52
CA ASP A 800 1.40 -0.56 -20.53
C ASP A 800 1.15 -0.02 -21.95
N ASN A 801 0.35 1.06 -22.06
CA ASN A 801 0.20 1.94 -23.23
C ASN A 801 0.31 3.41 -22.77
N PRO A 802 1.17 4.26 -23.37
CA PRO A 802 1.33 5.66 -22.98
C PRO A 802 0.05 6.52 -23.02
N GLY A 803 -0.93 6.18 -23.85
CA GLY A 803 -2.21 6.92 -23.90
C GLY A 803 -3.23 6.47 -22.86
N ASP A 804 -3.18 5.22 -22.41
CA ASP A 804 -4.33 4.56 -21.75
C ASP A 804 -4.01 3.83 -20.44
N GLY A 805 -2.72 3.60 -20.14
CA GLY A 805 -2.28 3.02 -18.87
C GLY A 805 -2.33 1.50 -18.87
N LYS A 806 -2.82 0.92 -17.77
CA LYS A 806 -3.03 -0.53 -17.63
C LYS A 806 -4.50 -0.87 -17.90
N ALA A 807 -4.75 -1.83 -18.80
CA ALA A 807 -6.10 -2.22 -19.21
C ALA A 807 -6.96 -2.66 -18.00
N TYR A 808 -8.12 -2.00 -17.78
CA TYR A 808 -9.02 -2.21 -16.64
C TYR A 808 -9.29 -3.67 -16.26
N PRO A 809 -9.55 -4.63 -17.19
CA PRO A 809 -9.83 -6.02 -16.81
C PRO A 809 -8.66 -6.73 -16.11
N SER A 810 -7.45 -6.19 -16.22
CA SER A 810 -6.22 -6.67 -15.56
C SER A 810 -5.89 -5.94 -14.24
N ILE A 811 -6.87 -5.25 -13.65
CA ILE A 811 -6.75 -4.51 -12.40
C ILE A 811 -7.67 -5.14 -11.34
N TYR A 812 -7.07 -5.65 -10.26
CA TYR A 812 -7.85 -6.11 -9.11
C TYR A 812 -8.60 -4.95 -8.45
N ARG A 813 -9.92 -5.14 -8.30
CA ARG A 813 -10.70 -4.53 -7.23
C ARG A 813 -10.65 -5.44 -6.00
N TYR A 814 -10.99 -4.91 -4.83
CA TYR A 814 -10.85 -5.60 -3.54
C TYR A 814 -12.21 -5.64 -2.81
N PRO A 815 -13.13 -6.54 -3.21
CA PRO A 815 -14.48 -6.60 -2.63
C PRO A 815 -14.46 -6.93 -1.14
N TYR A 816 -15.49 -6.46 -0.44
CA TYR A 816 -15.66 -6.69 0.99
C TYR A 816 -17.14 -6.89 1.35
N MET A 817 -17.36 -7.51 2.50
CA MET A 817 -18.67 -7.67 3.14
C MET A 817 -18.64 -7.03 4.52
N VAL A 818 -19.79 -6.56 4.98
CA VAL A 818 -19.98 -6.04 6.35
C VAL A 818 -21.26 -6.56 6.99
N GLU A 819 -21.22 -6.75 8.31
CA GLU A 819 -22.40 -6.90 9.16
C GLU A 819 -22.57 -5.59 9.96
N VAL A 820 -23.75 -4.96 9.88
CA VAL A 820 -24.00 -3.59 10.37
C VAL A 820 -25.10 -3.57 11.43
N GLN A 821 -24.71 -3.45 12.70
CA GLN A 821 -25.62 -3.41 13.84
C GLN A 821 -25.81 -1.96 14.33
N GLY A 822 -27.03 -1.59 14.74
CA GLY A 822 -27.37 -0.25 15.23
C GLY A 822 -27.51 0.83 14.14
N ALA A 823 -27.32 0.47 12.87
CA ALA A 823 -27.47 1.33 11.71
C ALA A 823 -27.90 0.56 10.46
N TRP A 824 -28.23 1.30 9.39
CA TRP A 824 -28.37 0.78 8.03
C TRP A 824 -27.40 1.50 7.08
N PRO A 825 -26.73 0.79 6.15
CA PRO A 825 -25.85 1.41 5.17
C PRO A 825 -26.63 2.06 4.02
N GLN A 826 -25.97 2.98 3.32
CA GLN A 826 -26.48 3.69 2.15
C GLN A 826 -27.21 2.74 1.16
N GLY A 827 -28.47 3.06 0.87
CA GLY A 827 -29.39 2.24 0.08
C GLY A 827 -30.42 1.46 0.91
N PHE A 828 -30.31 1.44 2.24
CA PHE A 828 -31.20 0.73 3.15
C PHE A 828 -31.56 1.58 4.38
N LYS A 829 -32.79 1.43 4.87
CA LYS A 829 -33.30 2.01 6.13
C LYS A 829 -34.42 1.13 6.70
N ASN A 830 -34.52 1.01 8.02
CA ASN A 830 -35.66 0.39 8.73
C ASN A 830 -36.05 -1.02 8.24
N GLY A 831 -35.07 -1.87 7.91
CA GLY A 831 -35.31 -3.23 7.38
C GLY A 831 -35.66 -3.32 5.90
N ALA A 832 -35.73 -2.19 5.18
CA ALA A 832 -36.06 -2.12 3.76
C ALA A 832 -34.93 -1.49 2.93
N ARG A 833 -35.02 -1.62 1.60
CA ARG A 833 -34.29 -0.74 0.67
C ARG A 833 -34.89 0.66 0.73
N ASP A 834 -34.07 1.68 0.51
CA ASP A 834 -34.51 3.09 0.44
C ASP A 834 -35.68 3.29 -0.55
N ALA A 835 -36.51 4.30 -0.25
CA ALA A 835 -37.57 4.74 -1.15
C ALA A 835 -36.99 5.16 -2.51
N CYS A 836 -37.79 5.04 -3.57
CA CYS A 836 -37.35 5.51 -4.89
C CYS A 836 -37.28 7.05 -4.95
N PRO A 837 -36.33 7.63 -5.71
CA PRO A 837 -36.26 9.07 -5.93
C PRO A 837 -37.55 9.67 -6.47
N SER A 838 -37.77 10.96 -6.22
CA SER A 838 -38.96 11.69 -6.69
C SER A 838 -39.17 11.50 -8.21
N GLY A 839 -40.42 11.31 -8.62
CA GLY A 839 -40.80 10.98 -10.00
C GLY A 839 -40.63 9.50 -10.39
N THR A 840 -40.11 8.64 -9.50
CA THR A 840 -39.89 7.22 -9.77
C THR A 840 -40.55 6.29 -8.74
N VAL A 841 -40.89 5.07 -9.16
CA VAL A 841 -41.52 4.02 -8.37
C VAL A 841 -40.72 2.72 -8.47
N ARG A 842 -40.96 1.76 -7.55
CA ARG A 842 -40.33 0.44 -7.60
C ARG A 842 -40.87 -0.35 -8.81
N HIS A 843 -40.01 -0.67 -9.77
CA HIS A 843 -40.39 -1.34 -11.00
C HIS A 843 -40.70 -2.82 -10.77
N SER A 844 -41.80 -3.34 -11.34
CA SER A 844 -42.25 -4.71 -11.11
C SER A 844 -41.28 -5.77 -11.66
N ASN A 845 -40.62 -5.46 -12.78
CA ASN A 845 -39.57 -6.30 -13.36
C ASN A 845 -38.19 -5.84 -12.86
N GLY A 846 -37.62 -6.58 -11.89
CA GLY A 846 -36.28 -6.36 -11.32
C GLY A 846 -36.23 -5.59 -9.99
N GLY A 847 -37.25 -4.79 -9.65
CA GLY A 847 -37.36 -4.13 -8.34
C GLY A 847 -36.54 -2.86 -8.14
N GLY A 848 -35.90 -2.32 -9.19
CA GLY A 848 -35.23 -1.02 -9.21
C GLY A 848 -36.18 0.17 -9.21
N CYS A 849 -35.67 1.38 -9.46
CA CYS A 849 -36.48 2.61 -9.49
C CYS A 849 -36.60 3.17 -10.91
N ALA A 850 -37.83 3.40 -11.38
CA ALA A 850 -38.09 3.93 -12.72
C ALA A 850 -39.38 4.78 -12.75
N PRO A 851 -39.61 5.63 -13.76
CA PRO A 851 -40.89 6.30 -13.96
C PRO A 851 -42.03 5.27 -14.08
N SER A 852 -43.23 5.61 -13.62
CA SER A 852 -44.38 4.69 -13.61
C SER A 852 -44.85 4.26 -15.02
N GLY A 853 -44.43 4.97 -16.07
CA GLY A 853 -44.67 4.63 -17.47
C GLY A 853 -43.60 3.75 -18.13
N THR A 854 -42.55 3.31 -17.41
CA THR A 854 -41.54 2.39 -17.98
C THR A 854 -42.20 1.04 -18.34
N PRO A 855 -41.99 0.49 -19.56
CA PRO A 855 -42.61 -0.77 -19.96
C PRO A 855 -42.13 -1.95 -19.12
N SER A 856 -43.04 -2.86 -18.74
CA SER A 856 -42.72 -4.07 -17.97
C SER A 856 -41.76 -5.05 -18.68
N THR A 857 -41.57 -4.90 -20.00
CA THR A 857 -40.57 -5.64 -20.79
C THR A 857 -39.14 -5.20 -20.50
N VAL A 858 -38.95 -3.99 -19.96
CA VAL A 858 -37.66 -3.49 -19.45
C VAL A 858 -37.40 -4.17 -18.11
N TYR A 859 -36.19 -4.67 -17.89
CA TYR A 859 -35.73 -5.08 -16.57
C TYR A 859 -34.99 -3.92 -15.90
N VAL A 860 -35.33 -3.60 -14.65
CA VAL A 860 -34.63 -2.57 -13.85
C VAL A 860 -34.21 -3.21 -12.52
N GLY A 861 -32.92 -3.52 -12.38
CA GLY A 861 -32.37 -4.26 -11.23
C GLY A 861 -32.51 -3.53 -9.90
N PRO A 862 -32.43 -4.24 -8.75
CA PRO A 862 -32.93 -3.76 -7.45
C PRO A 862 -32.31 -2.46 -6.91
N TYR A 863 -31.14 -2.07 -7.43
CA TYR A 863 -30.42 -0.84 -7.08
C TYR A 863 -30.31 0.16 -8.24
N ALA A 864 -30.67 -0.26 -9.46
CA ALA A 864 -30.62 0.53 -10.68
C ALA A 864 -31.73 1.58 -10.73
N LYS A 865 -31.47 2.67 -11.45
CA LYS A 865 -32.30 3.88 -11.46
C LYS A 865 -32.51 4.37 -12.89
N ILE A 866 -33.75 4.67 -13.26
CA ILE A 866 -34.08 5.46 -14.45
C ILE A 866 -34.63 6.78 -13.92
N LEU A 867 -33.89 7.87 -14.14
CA LEU A 867 -34.24 9.22 -13.68
C LEU A 867 -34.67 10.13 -14.86
N GLY A 868 -34.31 9.76 -16.08
CA GLY A 868 -34.68 10.44 -17.32
C GLY A 868 -34.32 9.59 -18.55
N GLY A 869 -34.34 10.21 -19.73
CA GLY A 869 -34.19 9.52 -21.00
C GLY A 869 -35.41 8.66 -21.39
N SER A 870 -35.22 7.78 -22.38
CA SER A 870 -36.25 6.86 -22.86
C SER A 870 -35.73 5.41 -22.80
N VAL A 871 -36.36 4.54 -22.02
CA VAL A 871 -35.94 3.15 -21.83
C VAL A 871 -37.08 2.22 -22.26
N THR A 872 -36.83 1.38 -23.28
CA THR A 872 -37.88 0.65 -24.01
C THR A 872 -37.42 -0.72 -24.51
N GLY A 873 -38.37 -1.50 -25.05
CA GLY A 873 -38.11 -2.83 -25.61
C GLY A 873 -37.66 -3.82 -24.54
N SER A 874 -36.65 -4.63 -24.86
CA SER A 874 -36.02 -5.62 -23.97
C SER A 874 -34.81 -5.06 -23.20
N ALA A 875 -34.76 -3.74 -22.97
CA ALA A 875 -33.65 -3.10 -22.25
C ALA A 875 -33.47 -3.67 -20.83
N ARG A 876 -32.22 -3.87 -20.43
CA ARG A 876 -31.86 -4.35 -19.09
C ARG A 876 -30.97 -3.33 -18.38
N ILE A 877 -31.49 -2.64 -17.38
CA ILE A 877 -30.69 -1.80 -16.46
C ILE A 877 -30.36 -2.63 -15.21
N ASP A 878 -29.10 -2.65 -14.77
CA ASP A 878 -28.59 -3.57 -13.75
C ASP A 878 -27.61 -2.93 -12.75
N ASN A 879 -27.28 -3.68 -11.69
CA ASN A 879 -26.40 -3.24 -10.61
C ASN A 879 -26.83 -1.85 -10.10
N GLN A 880 -25.92 -0.86 -10.13
CA GLN A 880 -26.12 0.50 -9.65
C GLN A 880 -26.33 1.51 -10.80
N ALA A 881 -26.46 1.01 -12.05
CA ALA A 881 -26.55 1.86 -13.23
C ALA A 881 -27.71 2.86 -13.14
N THR A 882 -27.44 4.09 -13.60
CA THR A 882 -28.40 5.18 -13.62
C THR A 882 -28.56 5.73 -15.03
N VAL A 883 -29.79 5.78 -15.54
CA VAL A 883 -30.12 6.45 -16.79
C VAL A 883 -30.61 7.87 -16.50
N ILE A 884 -29.92 8.87 -17.05
CA ILE A 884 -30.21 10.30 -16.88
C ILE A 884 -30.75 10.88 -18.18
N ASN A 885 -30.09 10.62 -19.32
CA ASN A 885 -30.47 11.16 -20.62
C ASN A 885 -30.03 10.25 -21.79
N GLY A 886 -30.74 10.30 -22.92
CA GLY A 886 -30.56 9.42 -24.07
C GLY A 886 -31.57 8.28 -24.15
N THR A 887 -31.40 7.40 -25.14
CA THR A 887 -32.33 6.28 -25.43
C THR A 887 -31.66 4.95 -25.16
N VAL A 888 -32.33 4.06 -24.41
CA VAL A 888 -31.92 2.66 -24.20
C VAL A 888 -32.99 1.73 -24.77
N SER A 889 -32.75 1.14 -25.93
CA SER A 889 -33.68 0.29 -26.67
C SER A 889 -33.09 -1.10 -26.92
N GLY A 890 -33.29 -1.98 -25.94
CA GLY A 890 -32.52 -3.23 -25.82
C GLY A 890 -31.20 -3.04 -25.07
N GLY A 891 -30.24 -3.94 -25.30
CA GLY A 891 -28.94 -3.94 -24.64
C GLY A 891 -28.98 -4.21 -23.13
N THR A 892 -27.83 -4.00 -22.47
CA THR A 892 -27.69 -4.06 -21.02
C THR A 892 -26.83 -2.90 -20.53
N VAL A 893 -27.34 -2.12 -19.59
CA VAL A 893 -26.59 -1.08 -18.88
C VAL A 893 -26.44 -1.53 -17.43
N GLY A 894 -25.22 -1.74 -16.97
CA GLY A 894 -24.91 -2.28 -15.64
C GLY A 894 -23.70 -1.59 -14.99
N ALA A 895 -23.05 -2.29 -14.06
CA ALA A 895 -21.96 -1.74 -13.25
C ALA A 895 -22.39 -0.45 -12.51
N LEU A 896 -21.66 0.66 -12.71
CA LEU A 896 -21.97 1.98 -12.15
C LEU A 896 -22.38 2.98 -13.24
N SER A 897 -22.70 2.49 -14.45
CA SER A 897 -22.84 3.33 -15.64
C SER A 897 -23.85 4.46 -15.44
N LEU A 898 -23.40 5.70 -15.61
CA LEU A 898 -24.24 6.89 -15.69
C LEU A 898 -24.46 7.21 -17.18
N ILE A 899 -25.69 7.08 -17.66
CA ILE A 899 -26.03 7.24 -19.09
C ILE A 899 -26.61 8.64 -19.33
N GLY A 900 -25.88 9.46 -20.09
CA GLY A 900 -26.18 10.85 -20.36
C GLY A 900 -25.83 11.78 -19.20
N VAL A 901 -25.83 13.09 -19.50
CA VAL A 901 -25.54 14.18 -18.57
C VAL A 901 -26.77 15.10 -18.47
N ALA A 902 -27.20 15.43 -17.25
CA ALA A 902 -28.17 16.48 -17.01
C ALA A 902 -27.49 17.87 -17.03
N SER A 903 -28.16 18.88 -17.59
CA SER A 903 -27.58 20.23 -17.70
C SER A 903 -27.32 20.85 -16.33
N HIS A 904 -26.12 21.39 -16.14
CA HIS A 904 -25.74 22.18 -14.96
C HIS A 904 -24.88 23.40 -15.39
N PRO A 905 -24.54 24.34 -14.50
CA PRO A 905 -23.90 25.61 -14.88
C PRO A 905 -22.55 25.51 -15.61
N HIS A 906 -21.92 24.33 -15.61
CA HIS A 906 -20.60 24.09 -16.20
C HIS A 906 -20.61 22.97 -17.27
N HIS A 907 -21.77 22.36 -17.57
CA HIS A 907 -21.91 21.34 -18.61
C HIS A 907 -23.34 21.32 -19.17
N GLY A 908 -23.47 21.25 -20.50
CA GLY A 908 -24.76 21.12 -21.17
C GLY A 908 -25.44 19.78 -20.87
N ALA A 909 -26.73 19.66 -21.23
CA ALA A 909 -27.37 18.35 -21.29
C ALA A 909 -26.83 17.56 -22.50
N SER A 910 -26.34 16.35 -22.25
CA SER A 910 -25.78 15.48 -23.29
C SER A 910 -26.40 14.08 -23.18
N ASN A 911 -26.53 13.39 -24.30
CA ASN A 911 -27.19 12.10 -24.43
C ASN A 911 -26.18 10.99 -24.74
N PHE A 912 -26.47 9.78 -24.24
CA PHE A 912 -25.78 8.57 -24.68
C PHE A 912 -26.81 7.49 -25.00
N ASN A 913 -26.73 6.91 -26.19
CA ASN A 913 -27.74 5.98 -26.69
C ASN A 913 -27.23 4.53 -26.66
N VAL A 914 -28.04 3.58 -26.18
CA VAL A 914 -27.70 2.16 -26.07
C VAL A 914 -28.75 1.33 -26.81
N SER A 915 -28.33 0.41 -27.67
CA SER A 915 -29.26 -0.33 -28.53
C SER A 915 -28.81 -1.75 -28.89
N GLY A 916 -29.76 -2.56 -29.37
CA GLY A 916 -29.50 -3.92 -29.85
C GLY A 916 -29.18 -4.89 -28.72
N SER A 917 -27.97 -5.44 -28.70
CA SER A 917 -27.45 -6.33 -27.64
C SER A 917 -26.20 -5.77 -26.95
N ALA A 918 -25.91 -4.48 -27.14
CA ALA A 918 -24.75 -3.80 -26.56
C ALA A 918 -24.74 -3.88 -25.02
N LYS A 919 -23.56 -3.96 -24.43
CA LYS A 919 -23.33 -3.97 -22.97
C LYS A 919 -22.56 -2.73 -22.58
N VAL A 920 -23.01 -2.05 -21.52
CA VAL A 920 -22.38 -0.84 -20.99
C VAL A 920 -22.20 -1.03 -19.50
N LEU A 921 -20.95 -1.20 -19.06
CA LEU A 921 -20.53 -1.65 -17.73
C LEU A 921 -19.45 -0.72 -17.18
N GLY A 922 -19.69 0.59 -17.27
CA GLY A 922 -18.75 1.65 -16.90
C GLY A 922 -18.67 1.94 -15.40
N THR A 923 -17.55 2.55 -14.99
CA THR A 923 -17.24 2.95 -13.61
C THR A 923 -16.56 4.33 -13.49
N PHE A 924 -16.66 5.16 -14.52
CA PHE A 924 -15.98 6.47 -14.61
C PHE A 924 -17.00 7.59 -14.94
N TYR A 925 -16.57 8.73 -15.53
CA TYR A 925 -17.47 9.84 -15.91
C TYR A 925 -18.71 9.37 -16.69
N PRO A 926 -19.82 10.13 -16.63
CA PRO A 926 -21.02 9.78 -17.38
C PRO A 926 -20.75 9.63 -18.87
N LEU A 927 -21.34 8.62 -19.49
CA LEU A 927 -21.24 8.45 -20.93
C LEU A 927 -22.09 9.54 -21.61
N GLY A 928 -21.51 10.22 -22.60
CA GLY A 928 -21.99 11.52 -23.09
C GLY A 928 -21.34 12.75 -22.42
N TRP A 929 -20.33 12.60 -21.55
CA TRP A 929 -19.56 13.73 -20.99
C TRP A 929 -18.58 14.33 -22.00
N PHE A 930 -17.84 13.50 -22.73
CA PHE A 930 -16.81 13.98 -23.67
C PHE A 930 -17.32 14.17 -25.13
N GLY A 931 -18.63 14.08 -25.35
CA GLY A 931 -19.21 14.24 -26.69
C GLY A 931 -20.73 14.12 -26.70
N ASN A 932 -21.37 14.67 -27.74
CA ASN A 932 -22.82 14.67 -27.90
C ASN A 932 -23.27 13.61 -28.92
N ASN A 933 -24.48 13.06 -28.72
CA ASN A 933 -25.09 12.00 -29.55
C ASN A 933 -24.29 10.68 -29.63
N GLN A 934 -23.40 10.45 -28.66
CA GLN A 934 -22.58 9.23 -28.55
C GLN A 934 -23.44 7.97 -28.38
N SER A 935 -22.92 6.80 -28.78
CA SER A 935 -23.70 5.56 -28.72
C SER A 935 -22.93 4.24 -28.57
N ALA A 936 -23.62 3.25 -28.00
CA ALA A 936 -23.26 1.83 -28.02
C ALA A 936 -24.38 1.02 -28.70
N SER A 937 -24.03 0.14 -29.64
CA SER A 937 -24.97 -0.60 -30.47
C SER A 937 -24.49 -2.02 -30.79
N GLY A 938 -25.31 -2.79 -31.51
CA GLY A 938 -24.95 -4.12 -32.00
C GLY A 938 -24.56 -5.08 -30.88
N THR A 939 -23.29 -5.50 -30.85
CA THR A 939 -22.71 -6.40 -29.84
C THR A 939 -21.59 -5.73 -29.01
N ALA A 940 -21.41 -4.41 -29.13
CA ALA A 940 -20.35 -3.68 -28.42
C ALA A 940 -20.43 -3.89 -26.90
N THR A 941 -19.29 -4.09 -26.25
CA THR A 941 -19.19 -4.18 -24.79
C THR A 941 -18.25 -3.09 -24.27
N LEU A 942 -18.79 -2.06 -23.64
CA LEU A 942 -18.00 -1.05 -22.94
C LEU A 942 -17.87 -1.48 -21.46
N MET A 943 -16.68 -1.53 -20.89
CA MET A 943 -16.45 -1.92 -19.49
C MET A 943 -15.39 -1.06 -18.77
N GLY A 944 -15.62 -0.77 -17.49
CA GLY A 944 -14.63 -0.16 -16.61
C GLY A 944 -14.48 1.35 -16.72
N ASP A 945 -13.24 1.84 -16.65
CA ASP A 945 -12.89 3.26 -16.54
C ASP A 945 -12.93 4.04 -17.87
N LEU A 946 -14.11 3.97 -18.51
CA LEU A 946 -14.43 4.41 -19.87
C LEU A 946 -14.43 5.94 -20.08
N GLU A 947 -13.36 6.46 -20.64
CA GLU A 947 -13.31 7.81 -21.21
C GLU A 947 -13.75 7.75 -22.67
N PHE A 948 -15.07 7.78 -22.88
CA PHE A 948 -15.67 7.58 -24.18
C PHE A 948 -15.76 8.89 -24.96
N VAL A 949 -14.88 9.08 -25.94
CA VAL A 949 -14.85 10.28 -26.82
C VAL A 949 -15.43 10.00 -28.22
N SER A 950 -15.46 8.72 -28.63
CA SER A 950 -16.00 8.22 -29.91
C SER A 950 -17.45 8.66 -30.18
N SER A 951 -17.78 8.82 -31.46
CA SER A 951 -19.15 8.97 -31.96
C SER A 951 -20.04 7.73 -31.70
N GLY A 952 -19.47 6.52 -31.76
CA GLY A 952 -20.15 5.31 -31.30
C GLY A 952 -19.48 3.99 -31.69
N LYS A 953 -19.80 2.92 -30.96
CA LYS A 953 -19.25 1.57 -31.19
C LYS A 953 -20.37 0.53 -31.36
N SER A 954 -20.14 -0.48 -32.20
CA SER A 954 -21.16 -1.46 -32.64
C SER A 954 -20.79 -2.94 -32.47
N ALA A 955 -19.52 -3.26 -32.26
CA ALA A 955 -18.98 -4.59 -31.98
C ALA A 955 -17.66 -4.46 -31.19
N ASN A 956 -17.10 -5.58 -30.70
CA ASN A 956 -15.91 -5.67 -29.84
C ASN A 956 -16.09 -5.10 -28.42
N THR A 957 -15.06 -5.29 -27.59
CA THR A 957 -14.95 -4.90 -26.19
C THR A 957 -14.00 -3.71 -26.03
N PHE A 958 -14.38 -2.73 -25.21
CA PHE A 958 -13.65 -1.48 -24.97
C PHE A 958 -13.57 -1.21 -23.47
N TYR A 959 -12.49 -0.58 -23.05
CA TYR A 959 -12.18 -0.14 -21.68
C TYR A 959 -11.24 1.06 -21.77
N GLY A 960 -11.14 1.88 -20.73
CA GLY A 960 -10.27 3.06 -20.78
C GLY A 960 -10.68 4.09 -21.84
N PHE A 961 -9.71 4.65 -22.57
CA PHE A 961 -9.90 5.70 -23.57
C PHE A 961 -10.49 5.15 -24.86
N VAL A 962 -11.73 5.57 -25.19
CA VAL A 962 -12.47 5.06 -26.36
C VAL A 962 -12.63 6.15 -27.42
N ALA A 963 -11.58 6.35 -28.22
CA ALA A 963 -11.60 7.17 -29.43
C ALA A 963 -12.20 6.42 -30.64
N ASP A 964 -12.54 7.15 -31.71
CA ASP A 964 -13.21 6.60 -32.90
C ASP A 964 -12.33 5.59 -33.66
N ASP A 965 -11.01 5.81 -33.72
CA ASP A 965 -10.02 4.98 -34.39
C ASP A 965 -9.71 3.66 -33.67
N TRP A 966 -9.87 3.59 -32.34
CA TRP A 966 -9.66 2.35 -31.61
C TRP A 966 -10.74 1.31 -31.93
N SER A 967 -10.32 0.13 -32.39
CA SER A 967 -11.19 -0.98 -32.77
C SER A 967 -11.65 -1.87 -31.62
N GLY A 968 -11.11 -1.69 -30.42
CA GLY A 968 -11.37 -2.56 -29.26
C GLY A 968 -10.68 -3.92 -29.36
N VAL A 969 -10.95 -4.79 -28.39
CA VAL A 969 -10.52 -6.21 -28.39
C VAL A 969 -11.73 -7.13 -28.56
N THR A 970 -11.57 -8.32 -29.14
CA THR A 970 -12.71 -9.23 -29.40
C THR A 970 -13.44 -9.63 -28.12
N SER A 971 -12.70 -9.89 -27.04
CA SER A 971 -13.21 -10.08 -25.69
C SER A 971 -12.14 -9.68 -24.65
N ALA A 972 -12.57 -9.44 -23.42
CA ALA A 972 -11.69 -9.32 -22.27
C ALA A 972 -12.21 -10.16 -21.10
N THR A 973 -11.32 -10.61 -20.23
CA THR A 973 -11.64 -11.34 -18.99
C THR A 973 -11.17 -10.51 -17.80
N ASP A 974 -12.05 -10.32 -16.83
CA ASP A 974 -11.78 -9.58 -15.61
C ASP A 974 -11.09 -10.47 -14.57
N ILE A 975 -10.00 -9.99 -13.97
CA ILE A 975 -9.24 -10.76 -12.96
C ILE A 975 -9.84 -10.66 -11.55
N THR A 976 -10.83 -9.80 -11.33
CA THR A 976 -11.50 -9.68 -10.03
C THR A 976 -12.44 -10.88 -9.82
N VAL A 977 -12.32 -11.56 -8.69
CA VAL A 977 -13.22 -12.67 -8.31
C VAL A 977 -14.66 -12.18 -8.22
N ALA A 978 -15.54 -12.79 -9.01
CA ALA A 978 -16.95 -12.44 -9.07
C ALA A 978 -17.76 -13.03 -7.88
N PRO A 979 -18.90 -12.42 -7.52
CA PRO A 979 -19.86 -13.00 -6.57
C PRO A 979 -20.49 -14.31 -7.12
N PRO A 980 -21.11 -15.16 -6.27
CA PRO A 980 -21.43 -14.94 -4.86
C PRO A 980 -20.23 -15.08 -3.92
N TYR A 981 -20.12 -14.16 -2.96
CA TYR A 981 -19.21 -14.30 -1.82
C TYR A 981 -19.96 -14.92 -0.64
N ILE A 982 -19.22 -15.57 0.26
CA ILE A 982 -19.80 -16.29 1.40
C ILE A 982 -19.38 -15.58 2.69
N TRP A 983 -20.36 -15.24 3.54
CA TRP A 983 -20.05 -14.74 4.88
C TRP A 983 -19.36 -15.83 5.70
N ARG A 984 -18.15 -15.55 6.16
CA ARG A 984 -17.42 -16.40 7.12
C ARG A 984 -17.65 -15.88 8.55
N PRO A 985 -17.98 -16.75 9.52
CA PRO A 985 -18.31 -16.39 10.90
C PRO A 985 -17.41 -15.30 11.48
#